data_AF-A0A521W5I0-F1
#
_entry.id   AF-A0A521W5I0-F1
#
_cell.length_a   1.000
_cell.length_b   1.000
_cell.length_c   1.000
_cell.angle_alpha   90.00
_cell.angle_beta   90.00
_cell.angle_gamma   90.00
#
_symmetry.space_group_name_H-M   'P 1'
#
loop_
_entity.id
_entity.type
_entity.pdbx_description
1 polymer ?
#
loop_
_entity_poly.entity_id
_entity_poly.type
_entity_poly.pdbx_seq_one_letter_code
_entity_poly.pdbx_strand_id
1 'polypeptide(L)'
;MRRERGDRGGHCQAQGPARPAAAGAARHPAGDGLRAAGGRAAHRRGAAALPRRGPWRAQLLPLLPRSAAGRPDHSLVPGRGLPGRQRRRPRPACRAAARHRFRRDQRRRPAHARGGVLPRQLRLRAVAPDRQGAARPGHARTLRRTARRRGAGAVTATVFIPRDAGALSLGAEATAGAIARDAAVRGLDVAIVRNGSRGLYWLEPLVEVATPAGRVAYGPVAAADVPGLFDAGFLDGGRHPLGHGPTERIPWLASQQRLCCSRIGVIAPAEVADYAAHGGLAGLRRALTLAPADIVREISESGLRGRGGAAFPTGRKWRTVLEQEAPRKYITCNADEGDSGTFADRLLLEGDPLAVIEGMVIAGLAVGAAQGYLYLRIEYPHARRVLKEALAAARAAGLLGDDILGSGRRFDLEVRLGAGAYICGEETSMLESLEGRRGEVRVRPPLPAVRGLFGMPTVVNNVVTFASVPAILAQGAGWYRDYGRGESRGTLPLQLGGNVRHGGLIERAFGVTLRELIEDYGGGTASGRPVRAVQIGGPLGAWLPPALLDTPVDYEALAAVGAPLGHGGIVVFDDTVDLSRMARFAFEFCAQESCGKCTPCRIGSTRGVELMDRIRAGQDVAAGLERLGQLCDTLRQASLCGLGGMTPNPVESALRHFPEDFRVRS
;
A
#
# COMPACT_ATOMS: atom_id res chain seq x y z
N MET A 1 10.72 -74.00 23.92
CA MET A 1 11.95 -74.50 23.26
C MET A 1 12.55 -73.32 22.48
N ARG A 2 13.88 -73.07 22.44
CA ARG A 2 14.89 -73.68 21.54
C ARG A 2 14.41 -73.81 20.08
N ARG A 3 15.18 -73.47 19.03
CA ARG A 3 16.39 -72.62 18.86
C ARG A 3 16.68 -72.59 17.33
N GLU A 4 17.19 -71.46 16.82
CA GLU A 4 18.22 -71.38 15.75
C GLU A 4 18.06 -71.96 14.31
N ARG A 5 18.42 -71.07 13.34
CA ARG A 5 19.35 -71.23 12.20
C ARG A 5 18.97 -71.96 10.89
N GLY A 6 19.21 -71.21 9.81
CA GLY A 6 20.15 -71.59 8.73
C GLY A 6 20.15 -70.59 7.57
N ASP A 7 21.19 -70.39 6.76
CA ASP A 7 22.66 -70.46 6.98
C ASP A 7 23.37 -69.73 5.80
N ARG A 8 24.61 -69.24 5.99
CA ARG A 8 25.54 -68.64 4.98
C ARG A 8 25.10 -67.33 4.29
N GLY A 9 26.00 -66.42 3.89
CA GLY A 9 27.44 -66.34 4.19
C GLY A 9 28.20 -65.44 3.19
N GLY A 10 29.00 -64.48 3.69
CA GLY A 10 29.86 -63.62 2.86
C GLY A 10 30.19 -62.28 3.52
N HIS A 11 31.42 -62.12 4.03
CA HIS A 11 31.92 -60.89 4.67
C HIS A 11 32.96 -60.18 3.81
N CYS A 12 32.98 -58.84 3.87
CA CYS A 12 34.12 -58.11 4.45
C CYS A 12 33.75 -56.64 4.75
N GLN A 13 34.60 -55.93 5.50
CA GLN A 13 34.26 -54.68 6.19
C GLN A 13 35.02 -53.43 5.72
N ALA A 14 34.48 -52.29 6.14
CA ALA A 14 34.94 -50.92 5.91
C ALA A 14 36.37 -50.59 6.37
N GLN A 15 36.95 -49.54 5.76
CA GLN A 15 37.56 -48.40 6.48
C GLN A 15 37.92 -47.23 5.53
N GLY A 16 37.98 -46.01 6.08
CA GLY A 16 38.82 -44.90 5.59
C GLY A 16 39.83 -44.53 6.70
N PRO A 17 40.44 -43.33 6.75
CA PRO A 17 40.43 -42.20 5.82
C PRO A 17 41.87 -41.73 5.42
N ALA A 18 42.02 -40.67 4.61
CA ALA A 18 43.28 -39.89 4.55
C ALA A 18 43.12 -38.48 3.95
N ARG A 19 44.02 -37.57 4.33
CA ARG A 19 44.38 -36.33 3.60
C ARG A 19 45.62 -36.59 2.71
N PRO A 20 45.99 -35.63 1.85
CA PRO A 20 47.36 -35.09 1.96
C PRO A 20 47.39 -33.56 2.09
N ALA A 21 48.58 -32.99 2.33
CA ALA A 21 48.80 -31.56 2.48
C ALA A 21 50.11 -31.08 1.82
N ALA A 22 50.06 -29.86 1.26
CA ALA A 22 51.12 -28.89 0.96
C ALA A 22 52.59 -29.34 0.70
N ALA A 23 53.09 -29.00 -0.49
CA ALA A 23 54.48 -28.56 -0.72
C ALA A 23 54.58 -27.73 -2.02
N GLY A 24 55.57 -26.83 -2.12
CA GLY A 24 55.96 -26.14 -3.37
C GLY A 24 55.85 -24.61 -3.33
N ALA A 25 57.00 -23.92 -3.36
CA ALA A 25 57.06 -22.45 -3.42
C ALA A 25 58.23 -21.94 -4.28
N ALA A 26 57.94 -21.02 -5.20
CA ALA A 26 58.88 -20.15 -5.91
C ALA A 26 58.12 -18.83 -6.22
N ARG A 27 58.52 -17.66 -5.71
CA ARG A 27 59.70 -16.83 -6.01
C ARG A 27 59.65 -16.15 -7.39
N HIS A 28 59.70 -14.82 -7.35
CA HIS A 28 59.89 -13.91 -8.49
C HIS A 28 61.21 -14.19 -9.24
N PRO A 29 61.35 -13.64 -10.47
CA PRO A 29 62.14 -12.40 -10.56
C PRO A 29 61.32 -11.18 -11.01
N ALA A 30 61.92 -10.01 -10.82
CA ALA A 30 61.56 -8.76 -11.50
C ALA A 30 62.76 -8.34 -12.36
N GLY A 31 62.53 -7.53 -13.39
CA GLY A 31 63.61 -7.00 -14.23
C GLY A 31 63.07 -6.17 -15.40
N ASP A 32 63.33 -4.87 -15.32
CA ASP A 32 63.51 -3.85 -16.38
C ASP A 32 62.56 -3.78 -17.61
N GLY A 33 62.17 -2.62 -18.13
CA GLY A 33 62.48 -1.24 -17.72
C GLY A 33 63.18 -0.43 -18.80
N LEU A 34 62.48 0.55 -19.39
CA LEU A 34 63.07 1.62 -20.21
C LEU A 34 62.26 2.91 -20.12
N ARG A 35 62.82 4.04 -20.56
CA ARG A 35 62.44 5.40 -20.12
C ARG A 35 62.12 6.36 -21.27
N ALA A 36 61.44 7.46 -20.89
CA ALA A 36 61.37 8.77 -21.57
C ALA A 36 60.60 8.80 -22.91
N ALA A 37 60.14 9.95 -23.41
CA ALA A 37 60.06 11.32 -22.86
C ALA A 37 58.57 11.79 -22.94
N GLY A 38 58.05 12.84 -22.31
CA GLY A 38 58.59 14.18 -22.08
C GLY A 38 57.80 15.19 -22.93
N GLY A 39 57.06 16.12 -22.31
CA GLY A 39 56.22 17.05 -23.06
C GLY A 39 55.13 17.76 -22.24
N ARG A 40 55.48 18.87 -21.59
CA ARG A 40 54.51 19.91 -21.19
C ARG A 40 54.72 21.13 -22.07
N ALA A 41 53.78 21.42 -22.96
CA ALA A 41 53.69 22.66 -23.71
C ALA A 41 52.23 23.15 -23.74
N ALA A 42 52.01 24.45 -23.86
CA ALA A 42 50.69 25.05 -23.65
C ALA A 42 49.97 25.38 -24.96
N HIS A 43 48.68 25.05 -25.04
CA HIS A 43 47.77 25.64 -26.02
C HIS A 43 46.96 26.79 -25.39
N ARG A 44 47.08 27.97 -26.00
CA ARG A 44 46.18 29.13 -25.83
C ARG A 44 45.49 29.42 -27.16
N ARG A 45 44.38 30.16 -27.09
CA ARG A 45 43.50 30.61 -28.20
C ARG A 45 42.52 29.53 -28.69
N GLY A 46 41.32 29.95 -29.10
CA GLY A 46 40.21 29.07 -29.47
C GLY A 46 38.89 29.40 -28.76
N ALA A 47 38.49 30.68 -28.69
CA ALA A 47 37.20 31.06 -28.11
C ALA A 47 36.08 30.91 -29.14
N ALA A 48 35.25 29.87 -29.02
CA ALA A 48 34.03 29.68 -29.80
C ALA A 48 32.80 30.03 -28.94
N ALA A 49 31.85 30.78 -29.51
CA ALA A 49 30.71 31.31 -28.77
C ALA A 49 29.54 30.31 -28.68
N LEU A 50 28.91 30.25 -27.50
CA LEU A 50 27.65 29.52 -27.29
C LEU A 50 26.48 30.24 -27.99
N PRO A 51 25.70 29.57 -28.86
CA PRO A 51 24.40 30.07 -29.30
C PRO A 51 23.44 30.19 -28.11
N ARG A 52 22.64 31.27 -28.08
CA ARG A 52 21.64 31.49 -27.02
C ARG A 52 20.40 30.62 -27.25
N ARG A 53 19.80 30.13 -26.15
CA ARG A 53 18.51 29.42 -26.17
C ARG A 53 17.39 30.33 -26.69
N GLY A 54 16.70 29.91 -27.75
CA GLY A 54 15.40 30.46 -28.16
C GLY A 54 14.23 29.67 -27.52
N PRO A 55 13.08 30.31 -27.24
CA PRO A 55 11.96 29.67 -26.54
C PRO A 55 10.97 28.99 -27.51
N TRP A 56 11.20 27.72 -27.84
CA TRP A 56 10.19 26.91 -28.54
C TRP A 56 9.15 26.37 -27.54
N ARG A 57 8.01 27.05 -27.45
CA ARG A 57 6.76 26.55 -26.85
C ARG A 57 5.70 26.39 -27.95
N ALA A 58 4.79 25.44 -27.72
CA ALA A 58 3.66 25.04 -28.56
C ALA A 58 3.99 24.16 -29.78
N GLN A 59 3.57 22.90 -29.69
CA GLN A 59 2.61 22.26 -30.59
C GLN A 59 2.11 20.93 -29.97
N LEU A 60 1.08 20.32 -30.57
CA LEU A 60 0.50 19.01 -30.24
C LEU A 60 -0.24 18.86 -28.88
N LEU A 61 -1.47 19.38 -28.84
CA LEU A 61 -2.60 18.73 -28.15
C LEU A 61 -3.71 18.50 -29.20
N PRO A 62 -4.37 17.33 -29.24
CA PRO A 62 -5.45 17.06 -30.18
C PRO A 62 -6.74 17.79 -29.79
N LEU A 63 -7.62 18.01 -30.78
CA LEU A 63 -8.85 18.78 -30.65
C LEU A 63 -10.00 17.91 -30.09
N LEU A 64 -10.86 18.52 -29.26
CA LEU A 64 -12.19 18.03 -28.93
C LEU A 64 -13.26 19.02 -29.45
N PRO A 65 -14.44 18.55 -29.87
CA PRO A 65 -15.45 19.38 -30.54
C PRO A 65 -16.13 20.36 -29.58
N ARG A 66 -16.53 21.53 -30.11
CA ARG A 66 -17.33 22.53 -29.39
C ARG A 66 -18.82 22.33 -29.65
N SER A 67 -19.60 22.08 -28.61
CA SER A 67 -21.01 22.48 -28.54
C SER A 67 -21.11 23.91 -27.97
N ALA A 68 -22.22 24.61 -28.22
CA ALA A 68 -22.33 26.06 -27.99
C ALA A 68 -23.23 26.41 -26.80
N ALA A 69 -22.76 27.31 -25.92
CA ALA A 69 -23.58 28.04 -24.95
C ALA A 69 -22.88 29.33 -24.46
N GLY A 70 -23.66 30.40 -24.27
CA GLY A 70 -23.48 31.51 -23.32
C GLY A 70 -22.12 32.21 -23.16
N ARG A 71 -22.06 33.51 -23.52
CA ARG A 71 -21.11 34.47 -22.89
C ARG A 71 -21.62 34.88 -21.49
N PRO A 72 -20.75 35.00 -20.48
CA PRO A 72 -20.93 35.91 -19.35
C PRO A 72 -20.13 37.22 -19.54
N ASP A 73 -20.48 38.25 -18.77
CA ASP A 73 -19.98 39.63 -18.89
C ASP A 73 -18.78 39.95 -17.95
N HIS A 74 -18.05 41.03 -18.22
CA HIS A 74 -16.87 41.46 -17.48
C HIS A 74 -17.12 42.72 -16.62
N SER A 75 -17.09 42.59 -15.29
CA SER A 75 -16.85 43.75 -14.41
C SER A 75 -16.26 43.38 -13.03
N LEU A 76 -15.70 44.39 -12.35
CA LEU A 76 -15.33 44.45 -10.93
C LEU A 76 -14.15 43.58 -10.41
N VAL A 77 -12.92 44.04 -10.66
CA VAL A 77 -11.77 43.82 -9.75
C VAL A 77 -11.01 45.15 -9.54
N PRO A 78 -10.94 45.72 -8.31
CA PRO A 78 -10.13 46.91 -8.04
C PRO A 78 -8.68 46.52 -7.71
N GLY A 79 -7.71 47.09 -8.43
CA GLY A 79 -6.27 46.87 -8.17
C GLY A 79 -5.62 47.98 -7.33
N ARG A 80 -4.49 47.65 -6.68
CA ARG A 80 -3.46 48.61 -6.25
C ARG A 80 -2.07 48.05 -6.56
N GLY A 81 -1.20 48.89 -7.12
CA GLY A 81 0.11 48.48 -7.65
C GLY A 81 1.28 48.64 -6.69
N LEU A 82 2.45 48.16 -7.13
CA LEU A 82 3.75 48.28 -6.45
C LEU A 82 4.70 49.22 -7.23
N PRO A 83 5.36 50.19 -6.60
CA PRO A 83 6.47 50.95 -7.19
C PRO A 83 7.81 50.20 -7.04
N GLY A 84 8.86 50.57 -7.80
CA GLY A 84 10.14 49.84 -7.75
C GLY A 84 11.41 50.63 -8.07
N ARG A 85 12.52 50.15 -7.46
CA ARG A 85 13.95 50.31 -7.80
C ARG A 85 14.57 51.71 -8.00
N GLN A 86 15.61 52.00 -7.18
CA GLN A 86 16.92 52.59 -7.56
C GLN A 86 17.93 52.28 -6.40
N ARG A 87 19.07 51.59 -6.59
CA ARG A 87 20.41 51.96 -7.15
C ARG A 87 21.34 52.79 -6.22
N ARG A 88 22.34 52.14 -5.57
CA ARG A 88 23.82 52.41 -5.61
C ARG A 88 24.65 51.49 -4.64
N ARG A 89 25.97 51.72 -4.48
CA ARG A 89 27.03 50.85 -3.88
C ARG A 89 27.88 51.63 -2.80
N PRO A 90 29.04 51.18 -2.25
CA PRO A 90 29.31 50.01 -1.36
C PRO A 90 30.33 50.23 -0.17
N ARG A 91 30.29 49.35 0.88
CA ARG A 91 31.42 48.99 1.82
C ARG A 91 31.98 50.11 2.74
N PRO A 92 32.90 49.87 3.74
CA PRO A 92 33.72 48.68 4.09
C PRO A 92 33.42 48.04 5.50
N ALA A 93 34.43 47.60 6.29
CA ALA A 93 34.30 46.54 7.32
C ALA A 93 35.29 46.58 8.52
N CYS A 94 34.97 45.86 9.61
CA CYS A 94 35.84 45.24 10.66
C CYS A 94 35.04 44.12 11.39
N ARG A 95 35.55 42.92 11.77
CA ARG A 95 36.54 42.53 12.83
C ARG A 95 36.07 42.94 14.25
N ALA A 96 36.09 42.10 15.32
CA ALA A 96 36.72 40.78 15.58
C ALA A 96 36.09 40.01 16.80
N ALA A 97 36.61 38.80 17.09
CA ALA A 97 36.57 38.01 18.37
C ALA A 97 35.18 37.56 18.96
N ALA A 98 34.93 36.34 19.47
CA ALA A 98 35.68 35.37 20.32
C ALA A 98 35.70 35.76 21.83
N ARG A 99 35.46 34.89 22.84
CA ARG A 99 35.28 33.40 22.92
C ARG A 99 34.62 33.01 24.28
N HIS A 100 34.16 31.76 24.41
CA HIS A 100 33.96 30.89 25.61
C HIS A 100 33.89 31.47 27.05
N ARG A 101 33.10 30.92 28.00
CA ARG A 101 33.24 29.54 28.55
C ARG A 101 32.05 29.19 29.48
N PHE A 102 31.66 27.91 29.56
CA PHE A 102 30.80 27.34 30.60
C PHE A 102 31.56 26.19 31.31
N ARG A 103 31.25 25.93 32.60
CA ARG A 103 31.67 24.72 33.32
C ARG A 103 30.56 24.24 34.28
N ARG A 104 30.66 22.97 34.69
CA ARG A 104 29.81 22.25 35.67
C ARG A 104 30.05 22.81 37.09
N ASP A 105 29.34 22.46 38.17
CA ASP A 105 28.49 21.29 38.52
C ASP A 105 27.59 21.70 39.76
N GLN A 106 26.77 20.92 40.50
CA GLN A 106 26.37 19.50 40.59
C GLN A 106 25.05 19.37 41.42
N ARG A 107 24.55 18.13 41.63
CA ARG A 107 23.72 17.61 42.76
C ARG A 107 22.19 17.90 42.89
N ARG A 108 21.46 16.76 42.89
CA ARG A 108 20.28 16.29 43.69
C ARG A 108 19.30 17.27 44.39
N ARG A 109 18.00 16.89 44.32
CA ARG A 109 16.80 17.29 45.10
C ARG A 109 16.88 16.86 46.61
N PRO A 110 15.90 17.09 47.52
CA PRO A 110 14.56 17.75 47.39
C PRO A 110 14.12 18.72 48.53
N ALA A 111 12.99 19.42 48.35
CA ALA A 111 12.08 19.88 49.43
C ALA A 111 10.70 20.36 48.87
N HIS A 112 9.67 20.43 49.72
CA HIS A 112 8.39 21.11 49.45
C HIS A 112 8.42 22.56 49.96
N ALA A 113 7.69 23.49 49.32
CA ALA A 113 6.63 24.29 49.99
C ALA A 113 5.96 25.34 49.06
N ARG A 114 4.77 25.75 49.49
CA ARG A 114 3.82 26.73 48.91
C ARG A 114 4.40 28.14 48.67
N GLY A 115 3.85 28.87 47.69
CA GLY A 115 3.71 30.34 47.78
C GLY A 115 3.74 31.14 46.48
N GLY A 116 2.82 32.11 46.34
CA GLY A 116 3.12 33.38 45.64
C GLY A 116 2.64 33.60 44.20
N VAL A 117 1.43 34.15 44.06
CA VAL A 117 1.04 35.23 43.11
C VAL A 117 1.71 35.31 41.72
N LEU A 118 0.92 35.03 40.67
CA LEU A 118 1.13 35.59 39.32
C LEU A 118 0.21 36.81 39.09
N PRO A 119 0.69 37.92 38.50
CA PRO A 119 -0.14 39.07 38.16
C PRO A 119 -1.04 38.83 36.93
N ARG A 120 -2.08 39.67 36.80
CA ARG A 120 -3.18 39.56 35.81
C ARG A 120 -2.78 40.08 34.42
N GLN A 121 -3.42 39.51 33.38
CA GLN A 121 -4.09 40.14 32.21
C GLN A 121 -4.10 39.12 31.04
N LEU A 122 -5.10 39.04 30.14
CA LEU A 122 -6.39 39.74 30.01
C LEU A 122 -7.46 38.77 29.45
N ARG A 123 -8.75 39.14 29.48
CA ARG A 123 -9.89 38.28 29.14
C ARG A 123 -10.21 38.27 27.64
N LEU A 124 -10.69 37.12 27.14
CA LEU A 124 -11.80 37.08 26.17
C LEU A 124 -12.84 36.04 26.60
N ARG A 125 -14.10 36.22 26.17
CA ARG A 125 -15.26 35.44 26.62
C ARG A 125 -15.48 34.19 25.75
N ALA A 126 -15.86 33.08 26.38
CA ALA A 126 -16.71 32.05 25.79
C ALA A 126 -17.95 31.90 26.68
N VAL A 127 -19.12 31.69 26.06
CA VAL A 127 -20.40 31.50 26.78
C VAL A 127 -20.71 30.00 26.84
N ALA A 128 -21.21 29.55 27.98
CA ALA A 128 -21.75 28.21 28.18
C ALA A 128 -23.21 28.30 28.62
N PRO A 129 -24.01 27.25 28.38
CA PRO A 129 -25.17 26.92 29.19
C PRO A 129 -24.97 25.63 30.01
N ASP A 130 -25.61 25.64 31.17
CA ASP A 130 -25.61 24.76 32.36
C ASP A 130 -25.50 23.22 32.29
N ARG A 131 -25.32 22.67 33.50
CA ARG A 131 -25.40 21.24 33.86
C ARG A 131 -26.68 20.94 34.64
N GLN A 132 -27.38 19.86 34.28
CA GLN A 132 -28.27 19.02 35.12
C GLN A 132 -28.50 17.72 34.32
N GLY A 133 -28.57 16.50 34.87
CA GLY A 133 -28.28 15.99 36.21
C GLY A 133 -27.90 14.49 36.10
N ALA A 134 -27.50 13.83 37.19
CA ALA A 134 -26.93 12.46 37.11
C ALA A 134 -27.96 11.33 37.29
N ALA A 135 -27.78 10.24 36.54
CA ALA A 135 -28.42 8.93 36.77
C ALA A 135 -27.46 7.79 36.35
N ARG A 136 -27.61 6.59 36.91
CA ARG A 136 -26.78 5.39 36.64
C ARG A 136 -27.61 4.25 35.99
N PRO A 137 -26.97 3.20 35.43
CA PRO A 137 -27.50 2.52 34.23
C PRO A 137 -28.55 1.42 34.48
N GLY A 138 -29.38 1.19 33.46
CA GLY A 138 -30.32 0.06 33.34
C GLY A 138 -30.24 -0.61 31.96
N HIS A 139 -30.66 -1.87 31.86
CA HIS A 139 -30.40 -2.80 30.76
C HIS A 139 -30.74 -2.34 29.32
N ALA A 140 -30.00 -2.91 28.36
CA ALA A 140 -30.23 -2.75 26.94
C ALA A 140 -31.51 -3.44 26.44
N ARG A 141 -32.54 -2.68 26.02
CA ARG A 141 -33.70 -3.25 25.29
C ARG A 141 -34.57 -2.25 24.47
N THR A 142 -33.99 -1.41 23.58
CA THR A 142 -34.82 -0.51 22.75
C THR A 142 -34.26 -0.12 21.36
N LEU A 143 -34.16 -1.07 20.42
CA LEU A 143 -34.16 -0.77 18.98
C LEU A 143 -35.57 -0.99 18.38
N ARG A 144 -36.56 -0.18 18.81
CA ARG A 144 -37.92 -0.13 18.21
C ARG A 144 -38.81 1.02 18.75
N ARG A 145 -38.34 2.28 18.82
CA ARG A 145 -39.24 3.41 19.21
C ARG A 145 -38.99 4.82 18.64
N THR A 146 -38.40 4.93 17.45
CA THR A 146 -38.30 6.20 16.68
C THR A 146 -39.01 6.15 15.31
N ALA A 147 -39.95 5.21 15.12
CA ALA A 147 -40.76 5.09 13.90
C ALA A 147 -42.27 5.06 14.25
N ARG A 148 -42.83 6.18 14.75
CA ARG A 148 -44.27 6.26 15.07
C ARG A 148 -44.88 7.67 15.16
N ARG A 149 -44.71 8.53 14.13
CA ARG A 149 -45.66 9.65 13.86
C ARG A 149 -45.57 10.30 12.46
N ARG A 150 -45.59 9.46 11.42
CA ARG A 150 -46.13 9.69 10.06
C ARG A 150 -46.28 8.29 9.43
N GLY A 151 -47.11 8.13 8.41
CA GLY A 151 -47.45 6.81 7.86
C GLY A 151 -46.20 6.11 7.31
N ALA A 152 -45.75 5.06 7.99
CA ALA A 152 -44.65 4.23 7.50
C ALA A 152 -45.24 3.16 6.57
N GLY A 153 -44.90 3.23 5.28
CA GLY A 153 -44.99 2.07 4.41
C GLY A 153 -44.05 0.96 4.91
N ALA A 154 -44.23 -0.25 4.39
CA ALA A 154 -43.16 -1.24 4.48
C ALA A 154 -42.07 -0.85 3.49
N VAL A 155 -40.80 -0.86 3.93
CA VAL A 155 -39.64 -0.71 3.04
C VAL A 155 -39.79 -1.77 1.94
N THR A 156 -39.90 -1.31 0.70
CA THR A 156 -40.23 -2.15 -0.45
C THR A 156 -39.04 -3.01 -0.86
N ALA A 157 -37.83 -2.44 -0.83
CA ALA A 157 -36.59 -3.17 -1.07
C ALA A 157 -35.38 -2.46 -0.42
N THR A 158 -34.33 -3.24 -0.14
CA THR A 158 -33.00 -2.72 0.21
C THR A 158 -32.07 -2.84 -1.00
N VAL A 159 -31.51 -1.73 -1.45
CA VAL A 159 -30.62 -1.67 -2.63
C VAL A 159 -29.23 -1.21 -2.18
N PHE A 160 -28.19 -1.93 -2.58
CA PHE A 160 -26.80 -1.65 -2.25
C PHE A 160 -26.12 -1.01 -3.46
N ILE A 161 -25.47 0.13 -3.24
CA ILE A 161 -24.77 0.87 -4.30
C ILE A 161 -23.40 1.32 -3.76
N PRO A 162 -22.28 0.80 -4.28
CA PRO A 162 -20.96 1.05 -3.72
C PRO A 162 -20.57 2.54 -3.58
N ARG A 163 -19.70 2.82 -2.60
CA ARG A 163 -19.10 4.15 -2.33
C ARG A 163 -17.56 4.16 -2.28
N ASP A 164 -16.91 3.12 -2.80
CA ASP A 164 -15.45 3.10 -2.98
C ASP A 164 -15.02 4.06 -4.10
N ALA A 165 -13.74 4.41 -4.16
CA ALA A 165 -13.23 5.33 -5.19
C ALA A 165 -13.40 4.82 -6.63
N GLY A 166 -13.40 3.51 -6.87
CA GLY A 166 -13.59 2.92 -8.21
C GLY A 166 -15.02 3.01 -8.71
N ALA A 167 -16.01 2.58 -7.93
CA ALA A 167 -17.42 2.72 -8.29
C ALA A 167 -17.83 4.21 -8.42
N LEU A 168 -17.29 5.08 -7.56
CA LEU A 168 -17.55 6.52 -7.64
C LEU A 168 -16.97 7.18 -8.89
N SER A 169 -15.79 6.76 -9.38
CA SER A 169 -15.24 7.27 -10.65
C SER A 169 -16.00 6.76 -11.88
N LEU A 170 -16.63 5.59 -11.77
CA LEU A 170 -17.54 5.01 -12.76
C LEU A 170 -19.00 5.49 -12.62
N GLY A 171 -19.26 6.48 -11.76
CA GLY A 171 -20.55 7.19 -11.70
C GLY A 171 -21.58 6.68 -10.69
N ALA A 172 -21.19 5.82 -9.74
CA ALA A 172 -22.12 5.22 -8.75
C ALA A 172 -22.96 6.25 -7.96
N GLU A 173 -22.47 7.48 -7.77
CA GLU A 173 -23.25 8.55 -7.12
C GLU A 173 -24.41 9.06 -8.00
N ALA A 174 -24.21 9.09 -9.33
CA ALA A 174 -25.27 9.42 -10.28
C ALA A 174 -26.30 8.29 -10.36
N THR A 175 -25.85 7.02 -10.34
CA THR A 175 -26.71 5.83 -10.29
C THR A 175 -27.53 5.78 -8.99
N ALA A 176 -26.93 6.07 -7.83
CA ALA A 176 -27.65 6.19 -6.57
C ALA A 176 -28.69 7.33 -6.59
N GLY A 177 -28.31 8.49 -7.12
CA GLY A 177 -29.22 9.62 -7.29
C GLY A 177 -30.37 9.32 -8.27
N ALA A 178 -30.14 8.51 -9.30
CA ALA A 178 -31.17 8.07 -10.24
C ALA A 178 -32.14 7.08 -9.57
N ILE A 179 -31.64 6.06 -8.88
CA ILE A 179 -32.48 5.07 -8.18
C ILE A 179 -33.37 5.73 -7.13
N ALA A 180 -32.83 6.71 -6.37
CA ALA A 180 -33.62 7.49 -5.42
C ALA A 180 -34.74 8.33 -6.08
N ARG A 181 -34.51 8.86 -7.28
CA ARG A 181 -35.52 9.65 -8.02
C ARG A 181 -36.61 8.77 -8.62
N ASP A 182 -36.24 7.68 -9.31
CA ASP A 182 -37.22 6.79 -9.93
C ASP A 182 -38.08 6.08 -8.88
N ALA A 183 -37.51 5.66 -7.74
CA ALA A 183 -38.27 5.14 -6.61
C ALA A 183 -39.32 6.15 -6.11
N ALA A 184 -38.93 7.42 -5.92
CA ALA A 184 -39.84 8.48 -5.50
C ALA A 184 -40.93 8.80 -6.53
N VAL A 185 -40.61 8.79 -7.83
CA VAL A 185 -41.60 8.98 -8.92
C VAL A 185 -42.59 7.82 -8.99
N ARG A 186 -42.13 6.59 -8.73
CA ARG A 186 -42.95 5.37 -8.75
C ARG A 186 -43.66 5.08 -7.41
N GLY A 187 -43.45 5.92 -6.38
CA GLY A 187 -44.08 5.78 -5.05
C GLY A 187 -43.52 4.64 -4.18
N LEU A 188 -42.29 4.18 -4.46
CA LEU A 188 -41.65 3.02 -3.84
C LEU A 188 -40.70 3.43 -2.70
N ASP A 189 -40.71 2.71 -1.58
CA ASP A 189 -39.83 2.98 -0.43
C ASP A 189 -38.56 2.12 -0.51
N VAL A 190 -37.46 2.71 -1.01
CA VAL A 190 -36.20 1.99 -1.27
C VAL A 190 -35.11 2.42 -0.29
N ALA A 191 -34.65 1.49 0.53
CA ALA A 191 -33.54 1.71 1.44
C ALA A 191 -32.19 1.56 0.71
N ILE A 192 -31.55 2.68 0.35
CA ILE A 192 -30.26 2.69 -0.33
C ILE A 192 -29.10 2.59 0.68
N VAL A 193 -28.44 1.43 0.70
CA VAL A 193 -27.22 1.16 1.48
C VAL A 193 -26.00 1.51 0.63
N ARG A 194 -25.07 2.29 1.19
CA ARG A 194 -23.81 2.68 0.52
C ARG A 194 -22.64 1.83 1.04
N ASN A 195 -22.57 0.60 0.55
CA ASN A 195 -21.57 -0.43 0.85
C ASN A 195 -20.18 -0.13 0.24
N GLY A 196 -19.18 -0.94 0.57
CA GLY A 196 -17.93 -0.99 -0.20
C GLY A 196 -18.15 -1.56 -1.63
N SER A 197 -17.10 -1.62 -2.45
CA SER A 197 -17.13 -2.42 -3.68
C SER A 197 -16.92 -3.90 -3.38
N ARG A 198 -17.50 -4.78 -4.20
CA ARG A 198 -17.17 -6.21 -4.21
C ARG A 198 -15.77 -6.50 -4.79
N GLY A 199 -15.18 -5.54 -5.50
CA GLY A 199 -13.89 -5.64 -6.18
C GLY A 199 -13.98 -6.13 -7.63
N LEU A 200 -15.17 -6.15 -8.25
CA LEU A 200 -15.40 -6.58 -9.64
C LEU A 200 -15.45 -5.33 -10.55
N TYR A 201 -14.32 -4.67 -10.81
CA TYR A 201 -14.34 -3.30 -11.37
C TYR A 201 -14.88 -3.18 -12.81
N TRP A 202 -14.96 -4.27 -13.58
CA TRP A 202 -15.63 -4.27 -14.90
C TRP A 202 -17.17 -4.31 -14.81
N LEU A 203 -17.73 -4.58 -13.62
CA LEU A 203 -19.17 -4.53 -13.34
C LEU A 203 -19.56 -3.36 -12.43
N GLU A 204 -18.62 -2.47 -12.07
CA GLU A 204 -18.93 -1.29 -11.28
C GLU A 204 -19.47 -0.15 -12.17
N PRO A 205 -20.54 0.59 -11.78
CA PRO A 205 -21.29 0.47 -10.52
C PRO A 205 -22.13 -0.81 -10.44
N LEU A 206 -21.84 -1.63 -9.43
CA LEU A 206 -22.50 -2.91 -9.19
C LEU A 206 -23.64 -2.71 -8.21
N VAL A 207 -24.85 -2.53 -8.74
CA VAL A 207 -26.07 -2.39 -7.94
C VAL A 207 -26.51 -3.78 -7.50
N GLU A 208 -26.66 -3.98 -6.19
CA GLU A 208 -27.25 -5.22 -5.66
C GLU A 208 -28.59 -4.94 -4.97
N VAL A 209 -29.47 -5.93 -4.91
CA VAL A 209 -30.76 -5.84 -4.22
C VAL A 209 -30.95 -7.01 -3.26
N ALA A 210 -31.51 -6.76 -2.08
CA ALA A 210 -31.89 -7.81 -1.14
C ALA A 210 -33.20 -8.48 -1.59
N THR A 211 -33.13 -9.77 -1.93
CA THR A 211 -34.30 -10.63 -2.19
C THR A 211 -34.42 -11.71 -1.11
N PRO A 212 -35.55 -12.44 -1.00
CA PRO A 212 -35.67 -13.61 -0.12
C PRO A 212 -34.65 -14.73 -0.41
N ALA A 213 -34.04 -14.75 -1.61
CA ALA A 213 -33.00 -15.70 -2.01
C ALA A 213 -31.56 -15.20 -1.76
N GLY A 214 -31.40 -14.03 -1.11
CA GLY A 214 -30.12 -13.34 -0.93
C GLY A 214 -29.97 -12.13 -1.85
N ARG A 215 -28.73 -11.62 -1.99
CA ARG A 215 -28.46 -10.47 -2.86
C ARG A 215 -28.36 -10.86 -4.32
N VAL A 216 -29.07 -10.14 -5.20
CA VAL A 216 -29.02 -10.27 -6.66
C VAL A 216 -28.30 -9.04 -7.23
N ALA A 217 -27.45 -9.24 -8.23
CA ALA A 217 -26.54 -8.23 -8.76
C ALA A 217 -26.90 -7.76 -10.18
N TYR A 218 -26.70 -6.47 -10.44
CA TYR A 218 -26.83 -5.81 -11.72
C TYR A 218 -25.61 -4.92 -11.96
N GLY A 219 -24.95 -5.01 -13.12
CA GLY A 219 -23.75 -4.23 -13.39
C GLY A 219 -23.16 -4.40 -14.80
N PRO A 220 -22.38 -3.42 -15.29
CA PRO A 220 -22.23 -2.06 -14.75
C PRO A 220 -23.50 -1.23 -15.01
N VAL A 221 -24.03 -0.55 -13.98
CA VAL A 221 -25.27 0.25 -14.09
C VAL A 221 -24.94 1.75 -14.13
N ALA A 222 -25.16 2.38 -15.27
CA ALA A 222 -25.15 3.83 -15.41
C ALA A 222 -26.49 4.43 -14.98
N ALA A 223 -26.48 5.74 -14.68
CA ALA A 223 -27.68 6.47 -14.28
C ALA A 223 -28.80 6.52 -15.35
N ALA A 224 -28.49 6.17 -16.60
CA ALA A 224 -29.44 6.11 -17.72
C ALA A 224 -30.16 4.75 -17.82
N ASP A 225 -29.58 3.67 -17.29
CA ASP A 225 -30.18 2.32 -17.34
C ASP A 225 -31.28 2.13 -16.29
N VAL A 226 -31.24 2.96 -15.24
CA VAL A 226 -32.07 2.82 -14.03
C VAL A 226 -33.59 2.71 -14.31
N PRO A 227 -34.22 3.51 -15.19
CA PRO A 227 -35.64 3.33 -15.50
C PRO A 227 -35.94 1.93 -16.06
N GLY A 228 -35.07 1.40 -16.92
CA GLY A 228 -35.18 0.04 -17.48
C GLY A 228 -34.99 -1.06 -16.42
N LEU A 229 -34.18 -0.84 -15.39
CA LEU A 229 -34.11 -1.73 -14.22
C LEU A 229 -35.45 -1.74 -13.46
N PHE A 230 -36.06 -0.58 -13.21
CA PHE A 230 -37.38 -0.51 -12.55
C PHE A 230 -38.48 -1.16 -13.40
N ASP A 231 -38.49 -0.92 -14.71
CA ASP A 231 -39.48 -1.52 -15.63
C ASP A 231 -39.30 -3.05 -15.75
N ALA A 232 -38.07 -3.55 -15.58
CA ALA A 232 -37.76 -4.98 -15.50
C ALA A 232 -38.01 -5.60 -14.10
N GLY A 233 -38.51 -4.83 -13.13
CA GLY A 233 -38.80 -5.32 -11.77
C GLY A 233 -37.55 -5.67 -10.96
N PHE A 234 -36.45 -4.94 -11.12
CA PHE A 234 -35.19 -5.28 -10.44
C PHE A 234 -35.28 -5.33 -8.91
N LEU A 235 -36.23 -4.60 -8.29
CA LEU A 235 -36.41 -4.62 -6.83
C LEU A 235 -36.74 -6.01 -6.27
N ASP A 236 -37.39 -6.87 -7.06
CA ASP A 236 -37.74 -8.24 -6.71
C ASP A 236 -36.73 -9.28 -7.28
N GLY A 237 -35.61 -8.82 -7.85
CA GLY A 237 -34.65 -9.67 -8.56
C GLY A 237 -35.04 -9.98 -10.02
N GLY A 238 -35.86 -9.12 -10.64
CA GLY A 238 -36.33 -9.27 -12.03
C GLY A 238 -35.22 -9.35 -13.09
N ARG A 239 -35.53 -9.96 -14.25
CA ARG A 239 -34.56 -10.23 -15.32
C ARG A 239 -34.28 -8.98 -16.15
N HIS A 240 -33.03 -8.53 -16.17
CA HIS A 240 -32.54 -7.39 -16.95
C HIS A 240 -31.25 -7.78 -17.68
N PRO A 241 -30.89 -7.22 -18.86
CA PRO A 241 -29.65 -7.56 -19.58
C PRO A 241 -28.36 -7.30 -18.79
N LEU A 242 -28.38 -6.41 -17.80
CA LEU A 242 -27.25 -6.16 -16.88
C LEU A 242 -27.25 -7.09 -15.64
N GLY A 243 -28.20 -8.03 -15.53
CA GLY A 243 -28.39 -8.86 -14.33
C GLY A 243 -27.51 -10.12 -14.31
N HIS A 244 -26.78 -10.32 -13.22
CA HIS A 244 -25.82 -11.43 -13.02
C HIS A 244 -26.35 -12.55 -12.10
N GLY A 245 -27.60 -12.44 -11.63
CA GLY A 245 -28.17 -13.36 -10.66
C GLY A 245 -27.61 -13.15 -9.24
N PRO A 246 -27.63 -14.17 -8.36
CA PRO A 246 -27.18 -14.02 -6.98
C PRO A 246 -25.68 -13.67 -6.88
N THR A 247 -25.31 -12.59 -6.19
CA THR A 247 -23.96 -12.01 -6.23
C THR A 247 -22.87 -13.01 -5.83
N GLU A 248 -23.09 -13.77 -4.75
CA GLU A 248 -22.12 -14.76 -4.25
C GLU A 248 -21.97 -15.98 -5.17
N ARG A 249 -22.78 -16.10 -6.23
CA ARG A 249 -22.71 -17.16 -7.24
C ARG A 249 -22.09 -16.70 -8.57
N ILE A 250 -21.73 -15.42 -8.70
CA ILE A 250 -20.92 -14.94 -9.82
C ILE A 250 -19.59 -15.72 -9.80
N PRO A 251 -19.22 -16.50 -10.83
CA PRO A 251 -18.12 -17.48 -10.74
C PRO A 251 -16.77 -16.89 -10.30
N TRP A 252 -16.48 -15.66 -10.73
CA TRP A 252 -15.27 -14.91 -10.37
C TRP A 252 -15.18 -14.57 -8.87
N LEU A 253 -16.32 -14.42 -8.18
CA LEU A 253 -16.40 -14.19 -6.74
C LEU A 253 -16.48 -15.52 -5.98
N ALA A 254 -17.33 -16.45 -6.46
CA ALA A 254 -17.58 -17.76 -5.84
C ALA A 254 -16.32 -18.66 -5.76
N SER A 255 -15.33 -18.44 -6.63
CA SER A 255 -14.07 -19.19 -6.70
C SER A 255 -12.98 -18.70 -5.73
N GLN A 256 -13.21 -17.62 -4.99
CA GLN A 256 -12.22 -16.98 -4.12
C GLN A 256 -12.14 -17.59 -2.71
N GLN A 257 -10.99 -17.46 -2.06
CA GLN A 257 -10.83 -17.72 -0.62
C GLN A 257 -10.74 -16.37 0.11
N ARG A 258 -11.88 -15.68 0.26
CA ARG A 258 -11.94 -14.37 0.93
C ARG A 258 -11.86 -14.52 2.45
N LEU A 259 -10.66 -14.42 3.02
CA LEU A 259 -10.43 -14.45 4.46
C LEU A 259 -10.44 -13.02 5.01
N CYS A 260 -9.49 -12.19 4.57
CA CYS A 260 -9.38 -10.80 5.01
C CYS A 260 -10.41 -9.89 4.32
N CYS A 261 -10.73 -10.16 3.06
CA CYS A 261 -11.72 -9.42 2.27
C CYS A 261 -13.14 -10.01 2.35
N SER A 262 -13.42 -10.82 3.39
CA SER A 262 -14.71 -11.51 3.60
C SER A 262 -15.93 -10.56 3.68
N ARG A 263 -15.74 -9.31 4.12
CA ARG A 263 -16.81 -8.31 4.29
C ARG A 263 -16.85 -7.22 3.22
N ILE A 264 -15.84 -7.08 2.35
CA ILE A 264 -15.80 -5.94 1.42
C ILE A 264 -16.96 -6.00 0.42
N GLY A 265 -17.71 -4.91 0.35
CA GLY A 265 -18.94 -4.81 -0.43
C GLY A 265 -20.15 -5.55 0.14
N VAL A 266 -19.98 -6.43 1.13
CA VAL A 266 -21.11 -6.95 1.92
C VAL A 266 -21.64 -5.83 2.82
N ILE A 267 -20.78 -5.27 3.68
CA ILE A 267 -21.19 -4.38 4.79
C ILE A 267 -21.24 -2.89 4.44
N ALA A 268 -21.90 -2.13 5.29
CA ALA A 268 -21.72 -0.68 5.44
C ALA A 268 -20.36 -0.39 6.15
N PRO A 269 -19.35 0.22 5.49
CA PRO A 269 -17.96 0.17 5.96
C PRO A 269 -17.67 0.75 7.35
N ALA A 270 -18.49 1.69 7.83
CA ALA A 270 -18.29 2.36 9.13
C ALA A 270 -19.28 1.89 10.22
N GLU A 271 -20.12 0.89 9.96
CA GLU A 271 -21.14 0.43 10.91
C GLU A 271 -20.63 -0.74 11.78
N VAL A 272 -20.40 -0.47 13.06
CA VAL A 272 -19.89 -1.47 14.02
C VAL A 272 -20.90 -2.61 14.27
N ALA A 273 -22.20 -2.35 14.15
CA ALA A 273 -23.23 -3.38 14.30
C ALA A 273 -23.21 -4.39 13.15
N ASP A 274 -23.18 -3.90 11.90
CA ASP A 274 -23.07 -4.72 10.68
C ASP A 274 -21.73 -5.48 10.63
N TYR A 275 -20.63 -4.81 10.98
CA TYR A 275 -19.31 -5.44 11.13
C TYR A 275 -19.32 -6.59 12.15
N ALA A 276 -19.93 -6.39 13.33
CA ALA A 276 -20.04 -7.43 14.35
C ALA A 276 -21.01 -8.57 13.98
N ALA A 277 -22.06 -8.28 13.21
CA ALA A 277 -22.95 -9.31 12.67
C ALA A 277 -22.21 -10.24 11.69
N HIS A 278 -21.26 -9.70 10.92
CA HIS A 278 -20.41 -10.44 9.98
C HIS A 278 -19.08 -10.94 10.60
N GLY A 279 -19.11 -11.31 11.88
CA GLY A 279 -18.00 -11.95 12.60
C GLY A 279 -16.93 -11.01 13.17
N GLY A 280 -17.08 -9.69 12.99
CA GLY A 280 -16.21 -8.70 13.61
C GLY A 280 -16.24 -8.75 15.15
N LEU A 281 -15.18 -8.24 15.78
CA LEU A 281 -14.93 -8.27 17.23
C LEU A 281 -14.68 -9.66 17.83
N ALA A 282 -14.87 -10.76 17.08
CA ALA A 282 -14.57 -12.10 17.58
C ALA A 282 -13.09 -12.29 17.91
N GLY A 283 -12.20 -11.82 17.02
CA GLY A 283 -10.76 -11.88 17.21
C GLY A 283 -10.29 -11.03 18.39
N LEU A 284 -10.80 -9.80 18.52
CA LEU A 284 -10.47 -8.90 19.63
C LEU A 284 -11.00 -9.41 20.98
N ARG A 285 -12.24 -9.92 21.03
CA ARG A 285 -12.79 -10.50 22.27
C ARG A 285 -11.93 -11.66 22.77
N ARG A 286 -11.43 -12.52 21.87
CA ARG A 286 -10.51 -13.61 22.22
C ARG A 286 -9.10 -13.10 22.55
N ALA A 287 -8.58 -12.09 21.85
CA ALA A 287 -7.30 -11.47 22.16
C ALA A 287 -7.29 -10.80 23.56
N LEU A 288 -8.43 -10.28 24.03
CA LEU A 288 -8.57 -9.72 25.38
C LEU A 288 -8.51 -10.78 26.50
N THR A 289 -8.77 -12.06 26.20
CA THR A 289 -8.63 -13.18 27.17
C THR A 289 -7.26 -13.87 27.13
N LEU A 290 -6.32 -13.40 26.31
CA LEU A 290 -4.99 -13.99 26.12
C LEU A 290 -3.88 -13.12 26.73
N ALA A 291 -2.78 -13.74 27.16
CA ALA A 291 -1.58 -12.98 27.50
C ALA A 291 -0.93 -12.45 26.20
N PRO A 292 -0.19 -11.32 26.24
CA PRO A 292 0.45 -10.75 25.05
C PRO A 292 1.33 -11.75 24.29
N ALA A 293 2.05 -12.61 25.02
CA ALA A 293 2.88 -13.67 24.46
C ALA A 293 2.09 -14.76 23.73
N ASP A 294 0.86 -15.09 24.15
CA ASP A 294 -0.01 -16.06 23.46
C ASP A 294 -0.48 -15.50 22.12
N ILE A 295 -0.86 -14.22 22.07
CA ILE A 295 -1.25 -13.55 20.81
C ILE A 295 -0.07 -13.54 19.82
N VAL A 296 1.14 -13.25 20.30
CA VAL A 296 2.37 -13.31 19.48
C VAL A 296 2.71 -14.74 19.06
N ARG A 297 2.48 -15.76 19.91
CA ARG A 297 2.64 -17.17 19.55
C ARG A 297 1.68 -17.55 18.43
N GLU A 298 0.40 -17.23 18.56
CA GLU A 298 -0.63 -17.62 17.59
C GLU A 298 -0.43 -16.94 16.22
N ILE A 299 -0.09 -15.65 16.20
CA ILE A 299 0.32 -14.96 14.97
C ILE A 299 1.62 -15.55 14.37
N SER A 300 2.53 -16.10 15.19
CA SER A 300 3.69 -16.86 14.69
C SER A 300 3.26 -18.21 14.07
N GLU A 301 2.39 -18.96 14.75
CA GLU A 301 1.94 -20.30 14.35
C GLU A 301 1.03 -20.30 13.11
N SER A 302 0.38 -19.18 12.80
CA SER A 302 -0.39 -18.96 11.57
C SER A 302 0.47 -18.90 10.30
N GLY A 303 1.77 -18.64 10.42
CA GLY A 303 2.65 -18.36 9.28
C GLY A 303 2.43 -17.00 8.62
N LEU A 304 1.68 -16.06 9.21
CA LEU A 304 1.40 -14.74 8.63
C LEU A 304 2.70 -13.95 8.33
N ARG A 305 2.97 -13.75 7.04
CA ARG A 305 4.07 -12.93 6.50
C ARG A 305 3.57 -11.53 6.15
N GLY A 306 4.41 -10.51 6.33
CA GLY A 306 4.04 -9.12 6.10
C GLY A 306 3.72 -8.84 4.63
N ARG A 307 2.48 -8.42 4.35
CA ARG A 307 1.93 -8.30 2.99
C ARG A 307 2.36 -7.05 2.22
N GLY A 308 3.10 -6.13 2.85
CA GLY A 308 3.77 -5.00 2.19
C GLY A 308 5.08 -5.40 1.49
N GLY A 309 5.04 -6.40 0.61
CA GLY A 309 6.16 -6.83 -0.24
C GLY A 309 7.29 -7.63 0.43
N ALA A 310 7.84 -7.15 1.55
CA ALA A 310 9.05 -7.75 2.14
C ALA A 310 8.86 -9.15 2.77
N ALA A 311 7.63 -9.66 2.83
CA ALA A 311 7.26 -11.03 3.24
C ALA A 311 7.85 -11.53 4.59
N PHE A 312 8.27 -10.61 5.47
CA PHE A 312 8.89 -10.94 6.75
C PHE A 312 7.87 -11.53 7.75
N PRO A 313 8.19 -12.59 8.53
CA PRO A 313 7.25 -13.19 9.48
C PRO A 313 6.73 -12.20 10.54
N THR A 314 5.41 -11.99 10.56
CA THR A 314 4.76 -10.97 11.42
C THR A 314 4.92 -11.30 12.89
N GLY A 315 4.73 -12.56 13.28
CA GLY A 315 4.93 -13.02 14.66
C GLY A 315 6.36 -12.80 15.17
N ARG A 316 7.38 -12.95 14.30
CA ARG A 316 8.78 -12.62 14.65
C ARG A 316 8.97 -11.11 14.86
N LYS A 317 8.42 -10.27 13.99
CA LYS A 317 8.47 -8.79 14.12
C LYS A 317 7.80 -8.33 15.42
N TRP A 318 6.64 -8.90 15.76
CA TRP A 318 5.90 -8.55 16.99
C TRP A 318 6.63 -9.05 18.24
N ARG A 319 7.20 -10.26 18.21
CA ARG A 319 8.01 -10.81 19.30
C ARG A 319 9.16 -9.88 19.67
N THR A 320 9.94 -9.42 18.69
CA THR A 320 11.04 -8.48 18.96
C THR A 320 10.56 -7.20 19.65
N VAL A 321 9.39 -6.66 19.29
CA VAL A 321 8.81 -5.46 19.94
C VAL A 321 8.27 -5.78 21.35
N LEU A 322 7.66 -6.95 21.56
CA LEU A 322 7.23 -7.42 22.87
C LEU A 322 8.42 -7.57 23.83
N GLU A 323 9.53 -8.14 23.36
CA GLU A 323 10.77 -8.38 24.10
C GLU A 323 11.54 -7.10 24.46
N GLN A 324 11.26 -5.95 23.83
CA GLN A 324 11.93 -4.69 24.21
C GLN A 324 11.38 -4.13 25.52
N GLU A 325 12.26 -3.84 26.48
CA GLU A 325 11.94 -2.98 27.62
C GLU A 325 11.93 -1.51 27.18
N ALA A 326 10.76 -0.87 27.23
CA ALA A 326 10.61 0.55 26.92
C ALA A 326 9.40 1.15 27.65
N PRO A 327 9.44 2.44 28.04
CA PRO A 327 8.32 3.11 28.72
C PRO A 327 7.11 3.35 27.81
N ARG A 328 7.30 3.25 26.49
CA ARG A 328 6.27 3.33 25.45
C ARG A 328 6.64 2.43 24.29
N LYS A 329 5.62 1.91 23.59
CA LYS A 329 5.71 1.16 22.34
C LYS A 329 4.60 1.64 21.40
N TYR A 330 4.83 1.54 20.09
CA TYR A 330 3.88 2.05 19.09
C TYR A 330 3.48 0.98 18.07
N ILE A 331 2.23 1.05 17.61
CA ILE A 331 1.76 0.36 16.41
C ILE A 331 1.72 1.37 15.28
N THR A 332 2.27 1.01 14.12
CA THR A 332 2.18 1.82 12.90
C THR A 332 1.67 0.98 11.73
N CYS A 333 0.61 1.48 11.09
CA CYS A 333 0.06 0.93 9.87
C CYS A 333 0.51 1.77 8.69
N ASN A 334 1.22 1.13 7.77
CA ASN A 334 1.59 1.68 6.48
C ASN A 334 0.43 1.45 5.50
N ALA A 335 -0.20 2.54 5.09
CA ALA A 335 -1.23 2.62 4.07
C ALA A 335 -0.83 3.67 3.00
N ASP A 336 0.48 3.72 2.68
CA ASP A 336 0.98 4.61 1.64
C ASP A 336 0.77 4.04 0.21
N GLU A 337 0.43 2.74 0.10
CA GLU A 337 0.09 1.95 -1.12
C GLU A 337 0.50 2.63 -2.45
N GLY A 338 1.79 2.88 -2.60
CA GLY A 338 2.33 3.75 -3.65
C GLY A 338 2.61 3.04 -4.97
N ASP A 339 2.57 1.70 -5.00
CA ASP A 339 2.87 0.89 -6.17
C ASP A 339 1.79 1.04 -7.25
N SER A 340 2.20 1.08 -8.52
CA SER A 340 1.28 1.00 -9.65
C SER A 340 0.66 -0.40 -9.74
N GLY A 341 -0.67 -0.44 -9.83
CA GLY A 341 -1.43 -1.71 -9.90
C GLY A 341 -1.92 -2.24 -8.56
N THR A 342 -1.58 -1.59 -7.44
CA THR A 342 -2.06 -1.99 -6.10
C THR A 342 -3.26 -1.13 -5.66
N PHE A 343 -4.23 -1.77 -5.01
CA PHE A 343 -5.45 -1.13 -4.48
C PHE A 343 -6.16 -1.98 -3.39
N ALA A 344 -5.44 -2.93 -2.78
CA ALA A 344 -6.00 -3.82 -1.76
C ALA A 344 -6.03 -3.13 -0.39
N ASP A 345 -5.01 -2.35 -0.05
CA ASP A 345 -5.05 -1.50 1.15
C ASP A 345 -6.21 -0.49 1.01
N ARG A 346 -6.39 0.14 -0.17
CA ARG A 346 -7.53 1.04 -0.43
C ARG A 346 -8.87 0.35 -0.26
N LEU A 347 -9.09 -0.80 -0.88
CA LEU A 347 -10.37 -1.52 -0.80
C LEU A 347 -10.71 -1.96 0.63
N LEU A 348 -9.71 -2.34 1.43
CA LEU A 348 -9.92 -2.60 2.86
C LEU A 348 -10.27 -1.31 3.63
N LEU A 349 -9.56 -0.20 3.41
CA LEU A 349 -9.84 1.05 4.12
C LEU A 349 -11.14 1.75 3.69
N GLU A 350 -11.65 1.46 2.49
CA GLU A 350 -12.91 1.99 1.97
C GLU A 350 -14.10 1.02 2.17
N GLY A 351 -13.85 -0.28 2.34
CA GLY A 351 -14.86 -1.34 2.44
C GLY A 351 -14.99 -2.03 3.80
N ASP A 352 -13.89 -2.21 4.53
CA ASP A 352 -13.84 -2.81 5.88
C ASP A 352 -12.71 -2.20 6.75
N PRO A 353 -12.76 -0.87 7.03
CA PRO A 353 -11.78 -0.19 7.88
C PRO A 353 -11.79 -0.73 9.32
N LEU A 354 -12.90 -1.34 9.78
CA LEU A 354 -13.05 -1.83 11.14
C LEU A 354 -12.18 -3.08 11.37
N ALA A 355 -12.00 -3.97 10.39
CA ALA A 355 -11.03 -5.07 10.49
C ALA A 355 -9.58 -4.57 10.61
N VAL A 356 -9.23 -3.46 9.93
CA VAL A 356 -7.89 -2.85 10.03
C VAL A 356 -7.68 -2.27 11.44
N ILE A 357 -8.68 -1.54 11.95
CA ILE A 357 -8.67 -0.97 13.31
C ILE A 357 -8.57 -2.10 14.35
N GLU A 358 -9.37 -3.17 14.23
CA GLU A 358 -9.33 -4.32 15.13
C GLU A 358 -7.97 -5.00 15.12
N GLY A 359 -7.38 -5.23 13.94
CA GLY A 359 -6.03 -5.79 13.81
C GLY A 359 -4.95 -4.93 14.48
N MET A 360 -5.06 -3.59 14.39
CA MET A 360 -4.15 -2.67 15.09
C MET A 360 -4.33 -2.71 16.62
N VAL A 361 -5.57 -2.84 17.12
CA VAL A 361 -5.85 -3.00 18.56
C VAL A 361 -5.27 -4.31 19.08
N ILE A 362 -5.48 -5.43 18.37
CA ILE A 362 -4.93 -6.74 18.72
C ILE A 362 -3.39 -6.69 18.75
N ALA A 363 -2.75 -6.03 17.77
CA ALA A 363 -1.31 -5.82 17.78
C ALA A 363 -0.84 -4.98 18.99
N GLY A 364 -1.60 -3.96 19.38
CA GLY A 364 -1.35 -3.16 20.58
C GLY A 364 -1.35 -4.01 21.85
N LEU A 365 -2.39 -4.84 22.02
CA LEU A 365 -2.53 -5.81 23.10
C LEU A 365 -1.37 -6.83 23.13
N ALA A 366 -0.92 -7.28 21.95
CA ALA A 366 0.12 -8.30 21.77
C ALA A 366 1.54 -7.85 22.13
N VAL A 367 1.88 -6.55 21.98
CA VAL A 367 3.23 -6.04 22.27
C VAL A 367 3.32 -5.12 23.50
N GLY A 368 2.17 -4.68 24.04
CA GLY A 368 2.10 -3.68 25.10
C GLY A 368 2.18 -2.23 24.59
N ALA A 369 1.67 -1.97 23.38
CA ALA A 369 1.55 -0.62 22.84
C ALA A 369 0.14 -0.06 23.10
N ALA A 370 0.06 1.20 23.53
CA ALA A 370 -1.20 1.88 23.87
C ALA A 370 -1.57 3.02 22.90
N GLN A 371 -0.84 3.14 21.78
CA GLN A 371 -1.04 4.16 20.74
C GLN A 371 -0.73 3.57 19.36
N GLY A 372 -1.65 3.80 18.43
CA GLY A 372 -1.50 3.50 17.01
C GLY A 372 -1.39 4.77 16.15
N TYR A 373 -0.72 4.64 15.01
CA TYR A 373 -0.73 5.59 13.90
C TYR A 373 -0.99 4.85 12.58
N LEU A 374 -1.97 5.30 11.78
CA LEU A 374 -2.17 4.84 10.41
C LEU A 374 -1.68 5.96 9.48
N TYR A 375 -0.60 5.70 8.73
CA TYR A 375 -0.04 6.62 7.75
C TYR A 375 -0.69 6.36 6.39
N LEU A 376 -1.55 7.26 5.95
CA LEU A 376 -2.35 7.16 4.75
C LEU A 376 -1.82 8.10 3.66
N ARG A 377 -1.59 7.60 2.46
CA ARG A 377 -1.20 8.43 1.30
C ARG A 377 -2.21 9.56 1.01
N ILE A 378 -1.74 10.68 0.47
CA ILE A 378 -2.60 11.84 0.20
C ILE A 378 -3.57 11.60 -0.96
N GLU A 379 -3.25 10.68 -1.88
CA GLU A 379 -4.07 10.35 -3.05
C GLU A 379 -5.30 9.48 -2.72
N TYR A 380 -5.50 9.05 -1.47
CA TYR A 380 -6.69 8.30 -1.02
C TYR A 380 -7.64 9.16 -0.13
N PRO A 381 -8.26 10.24 -0.66
CA PRO A 381 -9.18 11.06 0.12
C PRO A 381 -10.52 10.35 0.41
N HIS A 382 -10.83 9.25 -0.27
CA HIS A 382 -12.01 8.43 -0.01
C HIS A 382 -11.79 7.54 1.22
N ALA A 383 -10.72 6.74 1.26
CA ALA A 383 -10.25 6.05 2.47
C ALA A 383 -10.13 7.01 3.68
N ARG A 384 -9.58 8.22 3.49
CA ARG A 384 -9.51 9.25 4.56
C ARG A 384 -10.89 9.58 5.16
N ARG A 385 -11.92 9.69 4.30
CA ARG A 385 -13.29 10.01 4.71
C ARG A 385 -13.90 8.85 5.49
N VAL A 386 -13.82 7.64 4.94
CA VAL A 386 -14.33 6.41 5.55
C VAL A 386 -13.62 6.10 6.87
N LEU A 387 -12.30 6.27 6.96
CA LEU A 387 -11.54 6.14 8.22
C LEU A 387 -11.96 7.16 9.28
N LYS A 388 -12.33 8.39 8.91
CA LYS A 388 -12.86 9.37 9.87
C LYS A 388 -14.20 8.92 10.45
N GLU A 389 -15.07 8.36 9.61
CA GLU A 389 -16.36 7.78 10.01
C GLU A 389 -16.13 6.56 10.94
N ALA A 390 -15.30 5.61 10.52
CA ALA A 390 -14.99 4.39 11.27
C ALA A 390 -14.26 4.65 12.60
N LEU A 391 -13.33 5.62 12.68
CA LEU A 391 -12.67 6.00 13.94
C LEU A 391 -13.62 6.65 14.95
N ALA A 392 -14.68 7.32 14.49
CA ALA A 392 -15.72 7.86 15.37
C ALA A 392 -16.62 6.73 15.88
N ALA A 393 -17.06 5.83 15.00
CA ALA A 393 -17.88 4.67 15.35
C ALA A 393 -17.15 3.70 16.30
N ALA A 394 -15.87 3.42 16.03
CA ALA A 394 -15.03 2.56 16.86
C ALA A 394 -14.84 3.11 18.29
N ARG A 395 -14.61 4.42 18.45
CA ARG A 395 -14.57 5.05 19.78
C ARG A 395 -15.94 5.05 20.46
N ALA A 396 -17.02 5.34 19.74
CA ALA A 396 -18.38 5.34 20.29
C ALA A 396 -18.84 3.96 20.77
N ALA A 397 -18.37 2.88 20.14
CA ALA A 397 -18.64 1.50 20.55
C ALA A 397 -17.55 0.89 21.46
N GLY A 398 -16.57 1.68 21.93
CA GLY A 398 -15.56 1.24 22.90
C GLY A 398 -14.45 0.33 22.35
N LEU A 399 -14.23 0.28 21.03
CA LEU A 399 -13.11 -0.46 20.41
C LEU A 399 -11.77 0.29 20.60
N LEU A 400 -11.83 1.60 20.83
CA LEU A 400 -10.70 2.51 20.96
C LEU A 400 -10.91 3.46 22.14
N GLY A 401 -9.85 3.75 22.89
CA GLY A 401 -9.84 4.66 24.04
C GLY A 401 -9.04 4.11 25.21
N ASP A 402 -9.37 4.59 26.41
CA ASP A 402 -8.68 4.21 27.66
C ASP A 402 -9.16 2.86 28.23
N ASP A 403 -10.33 2.37 27.79
CA ASP A 403 -10.93 1.10 28.22
C ASP A 403 -11.60 0.37 27.05
N ILE A 404 -10.86 -0.50 26.37
CA ILE A 404 -11.32 -1.29 25.22
C ILE A 404 -12.35 -2.32 25.69
N LEU A 405 -13.60 -2.18 25.24
CA LEU A 405 -14.72 -3.08 25.50
C LEU A 405 -14.98 -3.38 27.00
N GLY A 406 -14.55 -2.53 27.93
CA GLY A 406 -14.69 -2.73 29.38
C GLY A 406 -13.64 -3.66 30.00
N SER A 407 -12.49 -3.85 29.35
CA SER A 407 -11.41 -4.76 29.76
C SER A 407 -10.34 -4.12 30.66
N GLY A 408 -10.37 -2.81 30.88
CA GLY A 408 -9.30 -2.05 31.54
C GLY A 408 -8.01 -1.94 30.70
N ARG A 409 -8.03 -2.32 29.41
CA ARG A 409 -6.90 -2.21 28.49
C ARG A 409 -7.06 -0.96 27.62
N ARG A 410 -5.96 -0.24 27.37
CA ARG A 410 -5.94 1.02 26.59
C ARG A 410 -5.31 0.86 25.21
N PHE A 411 -5.97 1.39 24.18
CA PHE A 411 -5.37 1.66 22.86
C PHE A 411 -6.17 2.74 22.13
N ASP A 412 -5.51 3.76 21.59
CA ASP A 412 -6.14 4.75 20.71
C ASP A 412 -5.36 4.93 19.40
N LEU A 413 -6.04 5.42 18.35
CA LEU A 413 -5.52 5.44 16.98
C LEU A 413 -5.70 6.82 16.30
N GLU A 414 -4.59 7.37 15.80
CA GLU A 414 -4.57 8.54 14.92
C GLU A 414 -4.37 8.12 13.45
N VAL A 415 -5.06 8.79 12.52
CA VAL A 415 -4.69 8.77 11.09
C VAL A 415 -3.82 10.00 10.80
N ARG A 416 -2.67 9.77 10.17
CA ARG A 416 -1.77 10.79 9.65
C ARG A 416 -1.74 10.72 8.13
N LEU A 417 -1.70 11.87 7.47
CA LEU A 417 -1.64 11.93 6.01
C LEU A 417 -0.19 12.08 5.56
N GLY A 418 0.17 11.33 4.52
CA GLY A 418 1.38 11.58 3.75
C GLY A 418 1.29 12.85 2.90
N ALA A 419 2.32 13.08 2.10
CA ALA A 419 2.51 14.33 1.35
C ALA A 419 2.90 14.10 -0.13
N GLY A 420 2.53 12.95 -0.72
CA GLY A 420 2.80 12.62 -2.12
C GLY A 420 4.28 12.33 -2.39
N ALA A 421 4.81 11.27 -1.77
CA ALA A 421 6.18 10.81 -1.99
C ALA A 421 6.25 9.29 -1.75
N TYR A 422 6.42 8.51 -2.81
CA TYR A 422 6.41 7.04 -2.81
C TYR A 422 7.41 6.43 -1.81
N ILE A 423 8.54 7.11 -1.60
CA ILE A 423 9.56 6.68 -0.64
C ILE A 423 9.05 6.68 0.82
N CYS A 424 7.92 7.29 1.15
CA CYS A 424 7.27 7.14 2.45
C CYS A 424 6.61 5.76 2.67
N GLY A 425 6.43 4.95 1.63
CA GLY A 425 6.10 3.53 1.76
C GLY A 425 7.23 2.69 2.37
N GLU A 426 8.46 3.22 2.45
CA GLU A 426 9.59 2.57 3.12
C GLU A 426 9.47 2.74 4.65
N GLU A 427 9.59 1.63 5.41
CA GLU A 427 9.24 1.58 6.83
C GLU A 427 9.96 2.60 7.74
N THR A 428 11.16 3.07 7.39
CA THR A 428 11.89 4.08 8.17
C THR A 428 11.64 5.51 7.68
N SER A 429 11.39 5.69 6.38
CA SER A 429 10.99 6.96 5.77
C SER A 429 9.59 7.39 6.24
N MET A 430 8.65 6.44 6.33
CA MET A 430 7.34 6.62 6.96
C MET A 430 7.46 7.18 8.39
N LEU A 431 8.42 6.65 9.16
CA LEU A 431 8.66 7.07 10.55
C LEU A 431 9.32 8.46 10.64
N GLU A 432 10.18 8.86 9.70
CA GLU A 432 10.61 10.26 9.60
C GLU A 432 9.43 11.20 9.35
N SER A 433 8.53 10.83 8.43
CA SER A 433 7.36 11.64 8.09
C SER A 433 6.37 11.77 9.26
N LEU A 434 6.10 10.66 9.98
CA LEU A 434 5.29 10.67 11.22
C LEU A 434 5.92 11.52 12.34
N GLU A 435 7.24 11.64 12.38
CA GLU A 435 7.99 12.51 13.29
C GLU A 435 8.14 13.96 12.79
N GLY A 436 7.45 14.33 11.70
CA GLY A 436 7.45 15.69 11.16
C GLY A 436 8.73 16.08 10.40
N ARG A 437 9.54 15.11 10.01
CA ARG A 437 10.76 15.30 9.21
C ARG A 437 10.52 14.93 7.74
N ARG A 438 11.50 15.24 6.87
CA ARG A 438 11.47 14.77 5.47
C ARG A 438 11.56 13.24 5.44
N GLY A 439 10.82 12.60 4.54
CA GLY A 439 10.87 11.15 4.28
C GLY A 439 12.23 10.73 3.71
N GLU A 440 13.22 10.57 4.58
CA GLU A 440 14.52 9.99 4.26
C GLU A 440 14.69 8.65 4.96
N VAL A 441 15.09 7.63 4.21
CA VAL A 441 15.42 6.32 4.76
C VAL A 441 16.49 6.44 5.85
N ARG A 442 16.26 5.80 7.00
CA ARG A 442 17.23 5.67 8.10
C ARG A 442 18.26 4.60 7.76
N VAL A 443 19.50 4.80 8.18
CA VAL A 443 20.50 3.73 8.11
C VAL A 443 20.11 2.65 9.13
N ARG A 444 20.09 1.38 8.69
CA ARG A 444 19.94 0.19 9.53
C ARG A 444 21.32 -0.45 9.72
N PRO A 445 21.67 -1.00 10.90
CA PRO A 445 20.90 -0.99 12.16
C PRO A 445 20.84 0.40 12.81
N PRO A 446 19.90 0.65 13.75
CA PRO A 446 18.93 -0.28 14.35
C PRO A 446 17.68 -0.51 13.48
N LEU A 447 16.91 -1.56 13.80
CA LEU A 447 15.60 -1.83 13.20
C LEU A 447 14.48 -1.04 13.91
N PRO A 448 13.36 -0.70 13.23
CA PRO A 448 12.20 -0.05 13.86
C PRO A 448 11.60 -0.82 15.05
N ALA A 449 11.70 -2.16 15.03
CA ALA A 449 11.26 -3.00 16.13
C ALA A 449 12.03 -2.77 17.44
N VAL A 450 13.23 -2.18 17.36
CA VAL A 450 14.07 -1.83 18.52
C VAL A 450 14.07 -0.31 18.75
N ARG A 451 14.23 0.50 17.69
CA ARG A 451 14.17 1.97 17.73
C ARG A 451 13.49 2.53 16.48
N GLY A 452 12.15 2.59 16.53
CA GLY A 452 11.28 3.12 15.49
C GLY A 452 10.79 4.53 15.81
N LEU A 453 9.48 4.69 15.94
CA LEU A 453 8.81 5.98 16.13
C LEU A 453 9.24 6.65 17.44
N PHE A 454 9.69 7.90 17.36
CA PHE A 454 10.26 8.67 18.47
C PHE A 454 11.41 7.93 19.19
N GLY A 455 12.11 7.04 18.47
CA GLY A 455 13.17 6.19 19.02
C GLY A 455 12.69 4.99 19.86
N MET A 456 11.39 4.74 19.94
CA MET A 456 10.78 3.67 20.76
C MET A 456 10.53 2.39 19.93
N PRO A 457 10.44 1.20 20.56
CA PRO A 457 10.09 -0.05 19.89
C PRO A 457 8.74 0.08 19.15
N THR A 458 8.74 -0.21 17.85
CA THR A 458 7.59 0.07 16.98
C THR A 458 7.28 -1.11 16.06
N VAL A 459 6.03 -1.56 16.07
CA VAL A 459 5.50 -2.46 15.03
C VAL A 459 5.23 -1.64 13.78
N VAL A 460 5.84 -2.02 12.65
CA VAL A 460 5.51 -1.48 11.31
C VAL A 460 4.94 -2.62 10.46
N ASN A 461 3.67 -2.55 10.11
CA ASN A 461 2.98 -3.52 9.24
C ASN A 461 2.05 -2.80 8.25
N ASN A 462 1.66 -3.46 7.16
CA ASN A 462 0.79 -2.91 6.12
C ASN A 462 -0.70 -3.25 6.39
N VAL A 463 -1.66 -2.58 5.73
CA VAL A 463 -3.11 -2.73 5.97
C VAL A 463 -3.60 -4.18 5.84
N VAL A 464 -3.36 -4.87 4.72
CA VAL A 464 -3.75 -6.29 4.54
C VAL A 464 -3.18 -7.18 5.67
N THR A 465 -1.98 -6.85 6.16
CA THR A 465 -1.38 -7.60 7.28
C THR A 465 -2.18 -7.42 8.58
N PHE A 466 -2.69 -6.23 8.88
CA PHE A 466 -3.58 -6.01 10.02
C PHE A 466 -4.98 -6.58 9.79
N ALA A 467 -5.57 -6.43 8.60
CA ALA A 467 -6.89 -6.99 8.28
C ALA A 467 -6.94 -8.53 8.37
N SER A 468 -5.80 -9.21 8.22
CA SER A 468 -5.70 -10.66 8.44
C SER A 468 -5.77 -11.07 9.93
N VAL A 469 -5.35 -10.21 10.86
CA VAL A 469 -5.18 -10.53 12.28
C VAL A 469 -6.50 -10.91 12.99
N PRO A 470 -7.63 -10.17 12.84
CA PRO A 470 -8.89 -10.55 13.48
C PRO A 470 -9.37 -11.94 13.11
N ALA A 471 -9.25 -12.33 11.83
CA ALA A 471 -9.68 -13.64 11.34
C ALA A 471 -8.81 -14.77 11.93
N ILE A 472 -7.50 -14.58 12.02
CA ILE A 472 -6.57 -15.53 12.66
C ILE A 472 -6.92 -15.71 14.14
N LEU A 473 -7.18 -14.62 14.88
CA LEU A 473 -7.54 -14.71 16.30
C LEU A 473 -8.97 -15.23 16.53
N ALA A 474 -9.87 -15.13 15.55
CA ALA A 474 -11.23 -15.67 15.65
C ALA A 474 -11.29 -17.18 15.37
N GLN A 475 -10.59 -17.65 14.34
CA GLN A 475 -10.66 -19.05 13.85
C GLN A 475 -9.49 -19.93 14.29
N GLY A 476 -8.40 -19.31 14.80
CA GLY A 476 -7.19 -20.00 15.23
C GLY A 476 -6.09 -20.04 14.17
N ALA A 477 -4.83 -20.15 14.63
CA ALA A 477 -3.65 -20.22 13.78
C ALA A 477 -3.66 -21.37 12.74
N GLY A 478 -4.22 -22.53 13.09
CA GLY A 478 -4.31 -23.68 12.18
C GLY A 478 -5.10 -23.34 10.91
N TRP A 479 -6.34 -22.88 11.10
CA TRP A 479 -7.25 -22.48 10.02
C TRP A 479 -6.60 -21.56 8.98
N TYR A 480 -5.79 -20.57 9.39
CA TYR A 480 -5.11 -19.69 8.44
C TYR A 480 -3.88 -20.35 7.77
N ARG A 481 -3.14 -21.20 8.49
CA ARG A 481 -1.96 -21.91 7.98
C ARG A 481 -2.30 -23.02 6.98
N ASP A 482 -3.51 -23.56 7.05
CA ASP A 482 -3.98 -24.61 6.16
C ASP A 482 -4.31 -24.07 4.75
N TYR A 483 -4.40 -22.75 4.57
CA TYR A 483 -4.37 -22.08 3.27
C TYR A 483 -2.93 -21.80 2.80
N GLY A 484 -2.73 -21.82 1.49
CA GLY A 484 -1.45 -21.56 0.84
C GLY A 484 -0.56 -22.80 0.77
N ARG A 485 0.75 -22.61 0.60
CA ARG A 485 1.71 -23.70 0.37
C ARG A 485 3.11 -23.34 0.85
N GLY A 486 3.95 -24.34 1.12
CA GLY A 486 5.36 -24.12 1.51
C GLY A 486 5.48 -23.16 2.71
N GLU A 487 6.24 -22.09 2.53
CA GLU A 487 6.38 -20.97 3.48
C GLU A 487 5.42 -19.79 3.18
N SER A 488 4.64 -19.86 2.10
CA SER A 488 3.61 -18.87 1.72
C SER A 488 2.24 -19.28 2.28
N ARG A 489 2.03 -19.00 3.56
CA ARG A 489 0.81 -19.37 4.31
C ARG A 489 -0.29 -18.31 4.25
N GLY A 490 -1.53 -18.77 4.36
CA GLY A 490 -2.74 -17.94 4.26
C GLY A 490 -3.13 -17.61 2.82
N THR A 491 -3.81 -16.49 2.68
CA THR A 491 -4.25 -15.92 1.41
C THR A 491 -3.56 -14.59 1.11
N LEU A 492 -3.69 -14.13 -0.14
CA LEU A 492 -3.34 -12.77 -0.55
C LEU A 492 -4.49 -12.20 -1.42
N PRO A 493 -4.97 -10.97 -1.16
CA PRO A 493 -5.95 -10.29 -2.00
C PRO A 493 -5.24 -9.68 -3.21
N LEU A 494 -5.09 -10.45 -4.27
CA LEU A 494 -4.37 -10.09 -5.49
C LEU A 494 -5.09 -8.98 -6.25
N GLN A 495 -4.33 -8.06 -6.84
CA GLN A 495 -4.87 -6.88 -7.52
C GLN A 495 -4.56 -6.97 -9.01
N LEU A 496 -5.58 -7.24 -9.83
CA LEU A 496 -5.43 -7.44 -11.27
C LEU A 496 -5.83 -6.17 -12.02
N GLY A 497 -4.90 -5.60 -12.78
CA GLY A 497 -5.10 -4.34 -13.50
C GLY A 497 -4.21 -4.18 -14.74
N GLY A 498 -4.13 -2.95 -15.24
CA GLY A 498 -3.53 -2.67 -16.56
C GLY A 498 -4.52 -2.93 -17.70
N ASN A 499 -4.03 -3.44 -18.82
CA ASN A 499 -4.85 -3.83 -19.96
C ASN A 499 -5.40 -5.27 -19.76
N VAL A 500 -6.48 -5.38 -18.98
CA VAL A 500 -7.15 -6.64 -18.62
C VAL A 500 -8.67 -6.46 -18.68
N ARG A 501 -9.41 -7.45 -19.21
CA ARG A 501 -10.86 -7.33 -19.45
C ARG A 501 -11.66 -7.27 -18.15
N HIS A 502 -11.32 -8.12 -17.18
CA HIS A 502 -12.00 -8.27 -15.89
C HIS A 502 -11.04 -7.93 -14.72
N GLY A 503 -10.59 -6.67 -14.67
CA GLY A 503 -9.72 -6.18 -13.58
C GLY A 503 -10.46 -6.09 -12.23
N GLY A 504 -9.75 -6.35 -11.12
CA GLY A 504 -10.40 -6.44 -9.81
C GLY A 504 -9.53 -7.01 -8.68
N LEU A 505 -10.17 -7.28 -7.54
CA LEU A 505 -9.56 -7.89 -6.35
C LEU A 505 -9.90 -9.39 -6.19
N ILE A 506 -8.88 -10.23 -6.27
CA ILE A 506 -8.98 -11.70 -6.26
C ILE A 506 -8.27 -12.25 -5.00
N GLU A 507 -9.00 -12.56 -3.93
CA GLU A 507 -8.39 -13.19 -2.76
C GLU A 507 -8.30 -14.72 -2.94
N ARG A 508 -7.07 -15.23 -3.00
CA ARG A 508 -6.78 -16.65 -3.20
C ARG A 508 -5.68 -17.13 -2.26
N ALA A 509 -5.66 -18.44 -2.01
CA ALA A 509 -4.52 -19.12 -1.41
C ALA A 509 -3.28 -19.03 -2.33
N PHE A 510 -2.09 -18.95 -1.74
CA PHE A 510 -0.82 -19.01 -2.49
C PHE A 510 -0.71 -20.34 -3.26
N GLY A 511 -0.31 -20.27 -4.53
CA GLY A 511 -0.17 -21.41 -5.43
C GLY A 511 -0.96 -21.32 -6.73
N VAL A 512 -1.97 -20.44 -6.82
CA VAL A 512 -2.63 -20.06 -8.09
C VAL A 512 -1.60 -19.53 -9.08
N THR A 513 -1.65 -19.89 -10.36
CA THR A 513 -0.73 -19.38 -11.39
C THR A 513 -1.11 -17.98 -11.87
N LEU A 514 -0.17 -17.27 -12.51
CA LEU A 514 -0.47 -16.00 -13.17
C LEU A 514 -1.37 -16.20 -14.38
N ARG A 515 -1.27 -17.37 -15.05
CA ARG A 515 -2.13 -17.74 -16.17
C ARG A 515 -3.59 -17.80 -15.74
N GLU A 516 -3.91 -18.57 -14.69
CA GLU A 516 -5.27 -18.62 -14.10
C GLU A 516 -5.81 -17.21 -13.83
N LEU A 517 -5.01 -16.34 -13.21
CA LEU A 517 -5.43 -14.99 -12.85
C LEU A 517 -5.72 -14.09 -14.06
N ILE A 518 -4.94 -14.21 -15.15
CA ILE A 518 -5.06 -13.32 -16.32
C ILE A 518 -6.04 -13.86 -17.35
N GLU A 519 -6.09 -15.17 -17.54
CA GLU A 519 -6.92 -15.84 -18.55
C GLU A 519 -8.29 -16.20 -17.96
N ASP A 520 -8.36 -16.99 -16.88
CA ASP A 520 -9.64 -17.46 -16.31
C ASP A 520 -10.39 -16.36 -15.55
N TYR A 521 -9.71 -15.66 -14.63
CA TYR A 521 -10.33 -14.54 -13.90
C TYR A 521 -10.35 -13.27 -14.75
N GLY A 522 -9.21 -12.94 -15.37
CA GLY A 522 -9.02 -11.68 -16.10
C GLY A 522 -9.71 -11.59 -17.46
N GLY A 523 -10.06 -12.72 -18.09
CA GLY A 523 -10.68 -12.74 -19.43
C GLY A 523 -9.75 -12.23 -20.54
N GLY A 524 -8.43 -12.34 -20.34
CA GLY A 524 -7.40 -11.79 -21.22
C GLY A 524 -7.34 -10.26 -21.18
N THR A 525 -6.78 -9.66 -22.24
CA THR A 525 -6.64 -8.20 -22.35
C THR A 525 -7.97 -7.52 -22.66
N ALA A 526 -8.13 -6.26 -22.24
CA ALA A 526 -9.29 -5.45 -22.61
C ALA A 526 -9.29 -5.09 -24.10
N SER A 527 -8.10 -4.94 -24.71
CA SER A 527 -7.92 -4.72 -26.15
C SER A 527 -8.22 -5.96 -27.02
N GLY A 528 -8.33 -7.16 -26.43
CA GLY A 528 -8.47 -8.42 -27.16
C GLY A 528 -7.18 -8.88 -27.87
N ARG A 529 -6.06 -8.18 -27.65
CA ARG A 529 -4.74 -8.47 -28.19
C ARG A 529 -3.97 -9.45 -27.28
N PRO A 530 -2.98 -10.22 -27.77
CA PRO A 530 -2.23 -11.15 -26.93
C PRO A 530 -1.48 -10.41 -25.81
N VAL A 531 -1.42 -11.03 -24.62
CA VAL A 531 -0.56 -10.58 -23.51
C VAL A 531 0.89 -10.68 -23.96
N ARG A 532 1.67 -9.59 -23.82
CA ARG A 532 3.11 -9.60 -24.11
C ARG A 532 3.96 -9.51 -22.84
N ALA A 533 3.55 -8.72 -21.86
CA ALA A 533 4.31 -8.56 -20.63
C ALA A 533 3.38 -8.36 -19.42
N VAL A 534 3.82 -8.85 -18.26
CA VAL A 534 3.13 -8.65 -16.99
C VAL A 534 4.14 -8.12 -15.98
N GLN A 535 3.81 -7.01 -15.32
CA GLN A 535 4.63 -6.48 -14.22
C GLN A 535 4.06 -6.97 -12.88
N ILE A 536 4.93 -7.50 -12.02
CA ILE A 536 4.58 -7.99 -10.69
C ILE A 536 5.53 -7.42 -9.65
N GLY A 537 4.98 -6.94 -8.54
CA GLY A 537 5.72 -6.28 -7.47
C GLY A 537 5.84 -4.75 -7.64
N GLY A 538 4.87 -4.13 -8.32
CA GLY A 538 4.82 -2.69 -8.53
C GLY A 538 5.85 -2.18 -9.56
N PRO A 539 6.16 -0.87 -9.57
CA PRO A 539 7.07 -0.26 -10.55
C PRO A 539 8.54 -0.68 -10.37
N LEU A 540 8.88 -1.26 -9.21
CA LEU A 540 10.18 -1.88 -8.90
C LEU A 540 10.18 -3.41 -9.16
N GLY A 541 9.08 -3.92 -9.70
CA GLY A 541 8.86 -5.28 -10.11
C GLY A 541 9.47 -5.61 -11.47
N ALA A 542 9.68 -6.89 -11.74
CA ALA A 542 10.18 -7.38 -13.02
C ALA A 542 9.05 -7.61 -14.04
N TRP A 543 9.44 -7.65 -15.31
CA TRP A 543 8.57 -8.01 -16.44
C TRP A 543 8.64 -9.50 -16.73
N LEU A 544 7.48 -10.17 -16.69
CA LEU A 544 7.34 -11.58 -17.04
C LEU A 544 6.72 -11.73 -18.46
N PRO A 545 7.34 -12.52 -19.36
CA PRO A 545 6.76 -12.89 -20.64
C PRO A 545 5.72 -14.02 -20.50
N PRO A 546 4.94 -14.32 -21.56
CA PRO A 546 3.88 -15.35 -21.53
C PRO A 546 4.35 -16.76 -21.14
N ALA A 547 5.63 -17.06 -21.38
CA ALA A 547 6.30 -18.32 -21.02
C ALA A 547 6.60 -18.47 -19.51
N LEU A 548 6.39 -17.43 -18.69
CA LEU A 548 6.53 -17.49 -17.23
C LEU A 548 5.19 -17.32 -16.49
N LEU A 549 4.04 -17.29 -17.19
CA LEU A 549 2.74 -17.11 -16.53
C LEU A 549 2.26 -18.35 -15.77
N ASP A 550 2.79 -19.53 -16.09
CA ASP A 550 2.58 -20.75 -15.32
C ASP A 550 3.38 -20.76 -13.99
N THR A 551 4.14 -19.70 -13.69
CA THR A 551 4.76 -19.50 -12.37
C THR A 551 3.66 -19.34 -11.31
N PRO A 552 3.66 -20.16 -10.25
CA PRO A 552 2.70 -20.01 -9.15
C PRO A 552 2.94 -18.74 -8.32
N VAL A 553 1.85 -18.10 -7.91
CA VAL A 553 1.84 -16.96 -6.98
C VAL A 553 2.19 -17.45 -5.58
N ASP A 554 3.48 -17.32 -5.26
CA ASP A 554 4.15 -17.84 -4.09
C ASP A 554 5.46 -17.05 -3.94
N TYR A 555 5.81 -16.59 -2.73
CA TYR A 555 6.92 -15.64 -2.56
C TYR A 555 8.25 -16.23 -3.04
N GLU A 556 8.50 -17.51 -2.75
CA GLU A 556 9.72 -18.21 -3.09
C GLU A 556 9.81 -18.54 -4.59
N ALA A 557 8.73 -19.06 -5.21
CA ALA A 557 8.70 -19.35 -6.64
C ALA A 557 8.84 -18.09 -7.52
N LEU A 558 8.16 -17.00 -7.17
CA LEU A 558 8.27 -15.74 -7.91
C LEU A 558 9.63 -15.05 -7.72
N ALA A 559 10.25 -15.18 -6.52
CA ALA A 559 11.63 -14.73 -6.32
C ALA A 559 12.64 -15.55 -7.15
N ALA A 560 12.41 -16.86 -7.33
CA ALA A 560 13.30 -17.73 -8.11
C ALA A 560 13.35 -17.37 -9.61
N VAL A 561 12.26 -16.85 -10.19
CA VAL A 561 12.25 -16.29 -11.56
C VAL A 561 12.67 -14.81 -11.62
N GLY A 562 13.00 -14.20 -10.47
CA GLY A 562 13.47 -12.81 -10.37
C GLY A 562 12.36 -11.75 -10.36
N ALA A 563 11.11 -12.12 -10.11
CA ALA A 563 9.94 -11.24 -10.13
C ALA A 563 9.21 -11.23 -8.76
N PRO A 564 9.81 -10.68 -7.69
CA PRO A 564 9.27 -10.78 -6.34
C PRO A 564 7.85 -10.19 -6.23
N LEU A 565 6.93 -10.97 -5.66
CA LEU A 565 5.48 -10.73 -5.64
C LEU A 565 5.02 -9.35 -5.13
N GLY A 566 5.81 -8.69 -4.28
CA GLY A 566 5.45 -7.40 -3.69
C GLY A 566 4.13 -7.48 -2.93
N HIS A 567 3.25 -6.50 -3.14
CA HIS A 567 1.92 -6.46 -2.51
C HIS A 567 0.87 -7.37 -3.19
N GLY A 568 1.21 -8.06 -4.28
CA GLY A 568 0.26 -8.84 -5.07
C GLY A 568 -0.43 -8.07 -6.20
N GLY A 569 0.09 -6.91 -6.57
CA GLY A 569 -0.32 -6.16 -7.77
C GLY A 569 0.24 -6.79 -9.04
N ILE A 570 -0.64 -7.01 -10.02
CA ILE A 570 -0.39 -7.65 -11.31
C ILE A 570 -0.88 -6.71 -12.41
N VAL A 571 0.05 -6.14 -13.19
CA VAL A 571 -0.29 -5.20 -14.28
C VAL A 571 -0.03 -5.85 -15.63
N VAL A 572 -1.12 -6.08 -16.39
CA VAL A 572 -1.09 -6.75 -17.69
C VAL A 572 -0.86 -5.74 -18.82
N PHE A 573 -0.02 -6.09 -19.79
CA PHE A 573 0.23 -5.33 -21.01
C PHE A 573 0.12 -6.23 -22.25
N ASP A 574 -0.49 -5.72 -23.31
CA ASP A 574 -0.59 -6.39 -24.60
C ASP A 574 0.65 -6.14 -25.48
N ASP A 575 0.68 -6.72 -26.67
CA ASP A 575 1.77 -6.59 -27.64
C ASP A 575 2.00 -5.18 -28.22
N THR A 576 1.22 -4.16 -27.82
CA THR A 576 1.50 -2.76 -28.16
C THR A 576 2.55 -2.10 -27.26
N VAL A 577 2.92 -2.73 -26.13
CA VAL A 577 3.86 -2.19 -25.16
C VAL A 577 5.29 -2.08 -25.72
N ASP A 578 6.01 -1.04 -25.30
CA ASP A 578 7.42 -0.78 -25.61
C ASP A 578 8.23 -0.90 -24.29
N LEU A 579 8.94 -2.01 -24.12
CA LEU A 579 9.65 -2.38 -22.90
C LEU A 579 10.94 -1.58 -22.70
N SER A 580 11.56 -1.04 -23.75
CA SER A 580 12.68 -0.10 -23.57
C SER A 580 12.17 1.30 -23.15
N ARG A 581 10.91 1.66 -23.45
CA ARG A 581 10.23 2.81 -22.83
C ARG A 581 9.88 2.54 -21.36
N MET A 582 9.48 1.31 -21.02
CA MET A 582 9.22 0.95 -19.61
C MET A 582 10.51 0.92 -18.77
N ALA A 583 11.62 0.40 -19.31
CA ALA A 583 12.93 0.46 -18.67
C ALA A 583 13.41 1.91 -18.46
N ARG A 584 13.17 2.80 -19.42
CA ARG A 584 13.40 4.25 -19.26
C ARG A 584 12.52 4.84 -18.14
N PHE A 585 11.24 4.47 -18.09
CA PHE A 585 10.31 4.95 -17.07
C PHE A 585 10.72 4.52 -15.64
N ALA A 586 11.25 3.31 -15.45
CA ALA A 586 11.74 2.87 -14.14
C ALA A 586 12.85 3.79 -13.58
N PHE A 587 13.78 4.24 -14.43
CA PHE A 587 14.80 5.22 -14.03
C PHE A 587 14.20 6.61 -13.76
N GLU A 588 13.21 7.04 -14.55
CA GLU A 588 12.54 8.32 -14.34
C GLU A 588 11.76 8.34 -13.02
N PHE A 589 11.03 7.27 -12.72
CA PHE A 589 10.34 7.05 -11.45
C PHE A 589 11.33 7.07 -10.27
N CYS A 590 12.44 6.31 -10.37
CA CYS A 590 13.49 6.33 -9.35
C CYS A 590 14.13 7.72 -9.16
N ALA A 591 14.24 8.52 -10.22
CA ALA A 591 14.79 9.87 -10.15
C ALA A 591 13.83 10.86 -9.49
N GLN A 592 12.52 10.75 -9.74
CA GLN A 592 11.49 11.60 -9.16
C GLN A 592 11.24 11.26 -7.68
N GLU A 593 11.12 9.98 -7.34
CA GLU A 593 10.78 9.51 -5.99
C GLU A 593 11.99 9.37 -5.04
N SER A 594 13.20 9.72 -5.49
CA SER A 594 14.39 9.61 -4.66
C SER A 594 14.34 10.56 -3.46
N CYS A 595 14.38 10.01 -2.24
CA CYS A 595 14.65 10.82 -1.03
C CYS A 595 16.00 11.57 -1.08
N GLY A 596 16.85 11.27 -2.07
CA GLY A 596 18.08 12.00 -2.40
C GLY A 596 19.34 11.52 -1.68
N LYS A 597 19.18 10.62 -0.70
CA LYS A 597 20.22 10.21 0.26
C LYS A 597 21.37 9.41 -0.34
N CYS A 598 21.09 8.54 -1.32
CA CYS A 598 22.10 7.67 -1.94
C CYS A 598 22.50 8.24 -3.31
N THR A 599 23.79 8.38 -3.59
CA THR A 599 24.27 8.89 -4.90
C THR A 599 23.80 8.03 -6.09
N PRO A 600 23.80 6.68 -6.04
CA PRO A 600 23.24 5.85 -7.12
C PRO A 600 21.76 6.13 -7.36
N CYS A 601 20.93 6.10 -6.31
CA CYS A 601 19.49 6.37 -6.41
C CYS A 601 19.15 7.80 -6.86
N ARG A 602 19.94 8.82 -6.48
CA ARG A 602 19.67 10.24 -6.84
C ARG A 602 20.25 10.68 -8.19
N ILE A 603 21.40 10.13 -8.60
CA ILE A 603 22.14 10.58 -9.79
C ILE A 603 22.29 9.44 -10.81
N GLY A 604 22.52 8.21 -10.36
CA GLY A 604 22.54 7.04 -11.25
C GLY A 604 21.21 6.87 -11.98
N SER A 605 20.08 7.09 -11.31
CA SER A 605 18.75 7.12 -11.93
C SER A 605 18.64 8.14 -13.08
N THR A 606 19.04 9.40 -12.88
CA THR A 606 19.00 10.40 -13.96
C THR A 606 19.96 10.05 -15.10
N ARG A 607 21.13 9.46 -14.81
CA ARG A 607 22.03 8.92 -15.83
C ARG A 607 21.44 7.71 -16.57
N GLY A 608 20.61 6.90 -15.91
CA GLY A 608 19.86 5.80 -16.51
C GLY A 608 18.84 6.30 -17.54
N VAL A 609 18.13 7.39 -17.25
CA VAL A 609 17.27 8.07 -18.23
C VAL A 609 18.09 8.57 -19.43
N GLU A 610 19.17 9.33 -19.20
CA GLU A 610 20.07 9.84 -20.24
C GLU A 610 20.75 8.73 -21.09
N LEU A 611 20.89 7.54 -20.53
CA LEU A 611 21.47 6.37 -21.19
C LEU A 611 20.42 5.64 -22.03
N MET A 612 19.23 5.41 -21.46
CA MET A 612 18.08 4.83 -22.16
C MET A 612 17.61 5.70 -23.33
N ASP A 613 17.60 7.02 -23.18
CA ASP A 613 17.24 7.94 -24.27
C ASP A 613 18.23 7.85 -25.46
N ARG A 614 19.53 7.62 -25.19
CA ARG A 614 20.54 7.39 -26.26
C ARG A 614 20.40 6.01 -26.92
N ILE A 615 20.20 4.96 -26.13
CA ILE A 615 19.97 3.59 -26.63
C ILE A 615 18.75 3.57 -27.56
N ARG A 616 17.63 4.18 -27.13
CA ARG A 616 16.41 4.31 -27.94
C ARG A 616 16.56 5.17 -29.20
N ALA A 617 17.49 6.12 -29.19
CA ALA A 617 17.87 6.91 -30.36
C ALA A 617 18.92 6.21 -31.26
N GLY A 618 19.28 4.95 -30.98
CA GLY A 618 20.27 4.20 -31.75
C GLY A 618 21.72 4.66 -31.55
N GLN A 619 22.00 5.47 -30.53
CA GLN A 619 23.30 6.07 -30.29
C GLN A 619 24.14 5.21 -29.35
N ASP A 620 25.29 4.73 -29.83
CA ASP A 620 26.28 3.98 -29.05
C ASP A 620 25.68 2.77 -28.31
N VAL A 621 24.76 2.05 -28.96
CA VAL A 621 23.89 1.04 -28.30
C VAL A 621 24.68 -0.03 -27.54
N ALA A 622 25.75 -0.58 -28.12
CA ALA A 622 26.53 -1.66 -27.49
C ALA A 622 27.20 -1.23 -26.18
N ALA A 623 28.02 -0.17 -26.20
CA ALA A 623 28.63 0.37 -24.98
C ALA A 623 27.60 1.11 -24.10
N GLY A 624 26.44 1.47 -24.65
CA GLY A 624 25.28 1.94 -23.90
C GLY A 624 24.73 0.86 -22.97
N LEU A 625 24.50 -0.34 -23.51
CA LEU A 625 24.03 -1.51 -22.76
C LEU A 625 25.05 -2.02 -21.74
N GLU A 626 26.36 -1.97 -22.06
CA GLU A 626 27.42 -2.31 -21.09
C GLU A 626 27.41 -1.37 -19.87
N ARG A 627 27.41 -0.05 -20.11
CA ARG A 627 27.33 0.98 -19.05
C ARG A 627 26.01 0.90 -18.28
N LEU A 628 24.94 0.38 -18.91
CA LEU A 628 23.64 0.19 -18.28
C LEU A 628 23.68 -0.95 -17.26
N GLY A 629 24.35 -2.06 -17.57
CA GLY A 629 24.62 -3.14 -16.62
C GLY A 629 25.45 -2.64 -15.42
N GLN A 630 26.56 -1.93 -15.68
CA GLN A 630 27.41 -1.32 -14.64
C GLN A 630 26.62 -0.38 -13.71
N LEU A 631 25.69 0.40 -14.28
CA LEU A 631 24.78 1.27 -13.52
C LEU A 631 23.78 0.47 -12.68
N CYS A 632 23.20 -0.60 -13.24
CA CYS A 632 22.26 -1.48 -12.55
C CYS A 632 22.92 -2.19 -11.36
N ASP A 633 24.13 -2.72 -11.53
CA ASP A 633 24.93 -3.29 -10.43
C ASP A 633 25.24 -2.25 -9.35
N THR A 634 25.65 -1.03 -9.75
CA THR A 634 25.92 0.07 -8.81
C THR A 634 24.66 0.46 -8.01
N LEU A 635 23.49 0.49 -8.66
CA LEU A 635 22.21 0.73 -8.02
C LEU A 635 21.84 -0.38 -7.02
N ARG A 636 22.00 -1.65 -7.41
CA ARG A 636 21.71 -2.83 -6.57
C ARG A 636 22.60 -2.89 -5.34
N GLN A 637 23.91 -2.62 -5.49
CA GLN A 637 24.90 -2.78 -4.43
C GLN A 637 24.98 -1.58 -3.46
N ALA A 638 24.77 -0.34 -3.94
CA ALA A 638 25.06 0.89 -3.18
C ALA A 638 23.82 1.77 -2.89
N SER A 639 22.63 1.17 -2.80
CA SER A 639 21.38 1.83 -2.37
C SER A 639 20.93 1.38 -0.98
N LEU A 640 20.58 2.33 -0.10
CA LEU A 640 20.13 2.03 1.28
C LEU A 640 18.70 1.44 1.40
N CYS A 641 17.97 1.30 0.29
CA CYS A 641 16.56 0.90 0.27
C CYS A 641 16.12 0.28 -1.07
N GLY A 642 14.94 -0.35 -1.05
CA GLY A 642 14.32 -0.99 -2.20
C GLY A 642 14.22 -0.10 -3.44
N LEU A 643 13.83 1.18 -3.32
CA LEU A 643 13.70 2.10 -4.46
C LEU A 643 14.94 2.08 -5.37
N GLY A 644 16.12 2.39 -4.83
CA GLY A 644 17.35 2.35 -5.61
C GLY A 644 17.83 0.92 -5.91
N GLY A 645 17.69 0.00 -4.96
CA GLY A 645 18.20 -1.38 -5.09
C GLY A 645 17.42 -2.27 -6.06
N MET A 646 16.15 -1.96 -6.31
CA MET A 646 15.22 -2.73 -7.15
C MET A 646 14.85 -2.03 -8.46
N THR A 647 15.21 -0.76 -8.66
CA THR A 647 15.14 -0.09 -9.98
C THR A 647 15.81 -0.89 -11.12
N PRO A 648 16.89 -1.67 -10.89
CA PRO A 648 17.41 -2.60 -11.90
C PRO A 648 16.42 -3.66 -12.38
N ASN A 649 15.50 -4.15 -11.53
CA ASN A 649 14.62 -5.28 -11.84
C ASN A 649 13.79 -5.09 -13.14
N PRO A 650 13.00 -4.00 -13.30
CA PRO A 650 12.26 -3.74 -14.55
C PRO A 650 13.16 -3.45 -15.76
N VAL A 651 14.41 -3.03 -15.55
CA VAL A 651 15.35 -2.73 -16.64
C VAL A 651 15.97 -4.02 -17.17
N GLU A 652 16.47 -4.87 -16.27
CA GLU A 652 17.18 -6.10 -16.60
C GLU A 652 16.24 -7.21 -17.07
N SER A 653 15.02 -7.29 -16.51
CA SER A 653 13.99 -8.21 -17.01
C SER A 653 13.48 -7.81 -18.40
N ALA A 654 13.32 -6.51 -18.67
CA ALA A 654 12.99 -6.02 -20.01
C ALA A 654 14.09 -6.38 -21.03
N LEU A 655 15.36 -6.13 -20.69
CA LEU A 655 16.51 -6.51 -21.53
C LEU A 655 16.62 -8.02 -21.77
N ARG A 656 16.34 -8.84 -20.74
CA ARG A 656 16.46 -10.30 -20.80
C ARG A 656 15.34 -10.97 -21.60
N HIS A 657 14.11 -10.51 -21.42
CA HIS A 657 12.92 -11.17 -21.97
C HIS A 657 12.39 -10.52 -23.25
N PHE A 658 12.76 -9.27 -23.53
CA PHE A 658 12.31 -8.49 -24.69
C PHE A 658 13.46 -7.71 -25.37
N PRO A 659 14.62 -8.35 -25.66
CA PRO A 659 15.80 -7.66 -26.21
C PRO A 659 15.57 -6.99 -27.57
N GLU A 660 14.51 -7.38 -28.30
CA GLU A 660 14.09 -6.77 -29.56
C GLU A 660 13.67 -5.30 -29.42
N ASP A 661 13.12 -4.88 -28.28
CA ASP A 661 12.71 -3.49 -28.03
C ASP A 661 13.89 -2.53 -27.80
N PHE A 662 15.09 -3.07 -27.63
CA PHE A 662 16.33 -2.33 -27.41
C PHE A 662 17.22 -2.30 -28.66
N ARG A 663 16.74 -2.88 -29.78
CA ARG A 663 17.38 -2.79 -31.10
C ARG A 663 16.82 -1.60 -31.86
N VAL A 664 17.67 -0.98 -32.67
CA VAL A 664 17.21 0.05 -33.63
C VAL A 664 16.32 -0.64 -34.66
N ARG A 665 15.08 -0.16 -34.82
CA ARG A 665 14.23 -0.55 -35.95
C ARG A 665 14.82 0.12 -37.20
N SER A 666 15.27 -0.71 -38.14
CA SER A 666 15.80 -0.35 -39.46
C SER A 666 14.72 0.24 -40.36
#